data_AF-A0A5C5W2P6-F1
#
_entry.id   AF-A0A5C5W2P6-F1
#
_cell.length_a   1.000
_cell.length_b   1.000
_cell.length_c   1.000
_cell.angle_alpha   90.00
_cell.angle_beta   90.00
_cell.angle_gamma   90.00
#
_symmetry.space_group_name_H-M   'P 1'
#
loop_
_entity.id
_entity.type
_entity.pdbx_description
1 polymer ?
#
loop_
_entity_poly.entity_id
_entity_poly.type
_entity_poly.pdbx_seq_one_letter_code
_entity_poly.pdbx_strand_id
1 'polypeptide(L)'
;MTSATTRSALRDSLHLAVLLCALVLTPSAGARSNIRSAFFAVYPNAVGSVLDSVPSHPVHCGVCHYNFNGGGARNPYGQRVELALPGFPNNSAGRAQAIASVAGIDAEGDNFGTQVEATDTTSYVNTPTFPGLSAANVGGVSNVNQAELLDYLTPVTGGDTTPPVVTVISPNGGETYVGNASTTVQWTATDPSGIGATSIFVSLDNGGTWKPLALNLFDTNSFTWFVANRPTTQAKIRVVALDNYFNEGSDESDAVFNVIRPPGGIAPTTLRDFDMPGSQPLQSPEFFGPTACDGCHGSYDMFVEQLFTWQGGMMAHASRDPLFLASVSVANQDAPDSGDLCLRCHMSSGWLRGRSVPTDGSQLLAIDKHGVSCETCHYLVDPFYEPGVSPPIDADILAGLTNPPTESGNGMYVVDPNGTRRGPFADAAAAHDFLYSPFHREAALCGTCHDVSNPAFEKNGNGNYVPNAFDTPASNLSANHLLPVERTYSEWLNSAYNSPTGVYAPAFGGNREYVRVCQDCHMRAITGYGCSLAGTPLRSDLPSHDQAGGSTWMLARMPELYPNEVNANAIVVGISRAQYMLQNAADMLALQQGDQLHVSVTNNTGHKLPTGYPEGRRIWINVRFFNAAMELIAESAAYNAATGVLTEDPTAKVYETKPGLDSITAPLVGEPEGPSFHFVLNNRIWKDNRIPPRGFNNAAFANFGGAPVGAAYADGQYWDDTDYTIPAGTVHAEVRLYYQSMSKELVEFLRDENVTDLNGQFMYDVWNNNGKSPPELMRLAALDLISWILGDMNCDGELNILDINPFVLALGDPAAYTAAFPNCNIALGDLNNDGEVNVLDINPFIAALGG
;
A
#
# COMPACT_ATOMS: atom_id res chain seq x y z
N MET A 1 -55.69 18.19 41.09
CA MET A 1 -55.69 18.81 42.44
C MET A 1 -55.20 17.77 43.43
N THR A 2 -54.26 18.12 44.34
CA THR A 2 -53.89 17.45 45.63
C THR A 2 -53.71 15.92 45.68
N SER A 3 -52.67 15.31 46.27
CA SER A 3 -51.48 15.70 47.06
C SER A 3 -50.50 14.49 47.07
N ALA A 4 -49.17 14.54 47.05
CA ALA A 4 -48.16 15.39 47.69
C ALA A 4 -47.83 15.07 49.18
N THR A 5 -46.78 14.26 49.41
CA THR A 5 -45.81 14.26 50.54
C THR A 5 -44.74 13.17 50.28
N THR A 6 -43.43 13.25 50.62
CA THR A 6 -42.64 14.12 51.53
C THR A 6 -41.16 14.30 51.09
N ARG A 7 -40.61 15.54 51.18
CA ARG A 7 -39.29 15.99 51.78
C ARG A 7 -37.95 15.38 51.25
N SER A 8 -36.79 16.05 51.17
CA SER A 8 -36.24 17.40 51.56
C SER A 8 -34.75 17.52 51.12
N ALA A 9 -34.02 18.66 51.05
CA ALA A 9 -34.32 20.11 50.92
C ALA A 9 -33.00 20.98 50.94
N LEU A 10 -32.96 22.16 50.27
CA LEU A 10 -32.10 23.37 50.54
C LEU A 10 -30.57 23.34 50.21
N ARG A 11 -29.86 24.44 49.81
CA ARG A 11 -30.17 25.75 49.15
C ARG A 11 -28.87 26.58 48.85
N ASP A 12 -28.90 27.46 47.83
CA ASP A 12 -28.37 28.86 47.69
C ASP A 12 -26.97 29.28 48.25
N SER A 13 -26.17 30.22 47.69
CA SER A 13 -26.32 31.24 46.62
C SER A 13 -24.97 31.95 46.26
N LEU A 14 -24.99 32.78 45.20
CA LEU A 14 -24.42 34.17 45.08
C LEU A 14 -23.37 34.48 43.98
N HIS A 15 -23.57 35.60 43.27
CA HIS A 15 -22.63 36.26 42.33
C HIS A 15 -22.50 37.77 42.64
N LEU A 16 -21.28 38.32 42.62
CA LEU A 16 -20.97 39.71 42.19
C LEU A 16 -19.45 39.85 41.89
N ALA A 17 -19.04 40.85 41.10
CA ALA A 17 -17.71 40.93 40.45
C ALA A 17 -16.89 42.18 40.85
N VAL A 18 -15.56 42.19 40.55
CA VAL A 18 -14.78 43.32 39.95
C VAL A 18 -13.29 42.93 39.70
N LEU A 19 -12.66 43.61 38.72
CA LEU A 19 -11.36 43.44 38.05
C LEU A 19 -10.07 43.33 38.91
N LEU A 20 -9.05 42.62 38.38
CA LEU A 20 -7.74 43.21 38.01
C LEU A 20 -6.99 42.37 36.92
N CYS A 21 -6.00 42.96 36.25
CA CYS A 21 -5.35 42.43 35.03
C CYS A 21 -4.30 41.33 35.27
N ALA A 22 -4.16 40.39 34.33
CA ALA A 22 -2.92 39.65 34.02
C ALA A 22 -2.89 39.18 32.55
N LEU A 23 -1.70 38.87 32.04
CA LEU A 23 -1.37 38.76 30.61
C LEU A 23 -1.87 37.49 29.90
N VAL A 24 -1.94 37.62 28.57
CA VAL A 24 -1.96 36.56 27.54
C VAL A 24 -1.02 35.40 27.86
N LEU A 25 -1.53 34.17 27.81
CA LEU A 25 -0.74 32.95 27.57
C LEU A 25 -1.50 31.98 26.67
N THR A 26 -0.87 31.60 25.56
CA THR A 26 -1.29 30.53 24.64
C THR A 26 -1.03 29.15 25.24
N PRO A 27 -1.83 28.11 24.96
CA PRO A 27 -1.42 26.73 25.25
C PRO A 27 -0.23 26.36 24.36
N SER A 28 0.81 25.80 24.98
CA SER A 28 2.09 25.46 24.35
C SER A 28 2.04 24.16 23.54
N ALA A 29 3.05 23.97 22.69
CA ALA A 29 3.36 22.67 22.08
C ALA A 29 3.34 21.53 23.11
N GLY A 30 2.95 20.32 22.67
CA GLY A 30 2.84 19.13 23.50
C GLY A 30 4.19 18.69 24.08
N ALA A 31 4.57 19.26 25.22
CA ALA A 31 5.83 18.98 25.88
C ALA A 31 5.93 17.50 26.28
N ARG A 32 7.10 16.88 26.02
CA ARG A 32 7.41 15.54 26.54
C ARG A 32 7.23 15.56 28.06
N SER A 33 6.58 14.54 28.60
CA SER A 33 6.39 14.43 30.05
C SER A 33 7.74 14.33 30.78
N ASN A 34 7.78 15.03 31.91
CA ASN A 34 8.91 15.37 32.75
C ASN A 34 10.09 14.35 32.81
N ILE A 35 11.17 14.64 32.06
CA ILE A 35 12.43 13.87 32.09
C ILE A 35 13.15 13.99 33.45
N ARG A 36 13.03 15.15 34.12
CA ARG A 36 13.57 15.42 35.45
C ARG A 36 12.97 14.49 36.52
N SER A 37 11.67 14.18 36.45
CA SER A 37 11.04 13.22 37.37
C SER A 37 11.45 11.77 37.09
N ALA A 38 11.75 11.42 35.84
CA ALA A 38 12.32 10.12 35.52
C ALA A 38 13.75 10.01 36.08
N PHE A 39 14.55 11.08 35.98
CA PHE A 39 15.89 11.16 36.57
C PHE A 39 15.86 10.93 38.09
N PHE A 40 15.04 11.70 38.82
CA PHE A 40 14.93 11.55 40.29
C PHE A 40 14.21 10.27 40.74
N ALA A 41 13.45 9.61 39.86
CA ALA A 41 12.89 8.28 40.14
C ALA A 41 13.94 7.16 40.00
N VAL A 42 14.92 7.31 39.09
CA VAL A 42 16.05 6.38 38.96
C VAL A 42 17.12 6.64 40.02
N TYR A 43 17.37 7.92 40.35
CA TYR A 43 18.36 8.35 41.34
C TYR A 43 17.69 9.00 42.56
N PRO A 44 17.00 8.24 43.44
CA PRO A 44 16.29 8.79 44.59
C PRO A 44 17.22 9.49 45.60
N ASN A 45 18.51 9.13 45.64
CA ASN A 45 19.51 9.78 46.48
C ASN A 45 19.87 11.20 46.01
N ALA A 46 19.53 11.57 44.77
CA ALA A 46 19.73 12.92 44.24
C ALA A 46 18.59 13.88 44.62
N VAL A 47 17.47 13.39 45.16
CA VAL A 47 16.34 14.22 45.62
C VAL A 47 16.77 15.06 46.81
N GLY A 48 16.47 16.37 46.78
CA GLY A 48 16.93 17.34 47.78
C GLY A 48 18.42 17.72 47.69
N SER A 49 19.17 17.22 46.70
CA SER A 49 20.55 17.65 46.43
C SER A 49 20.60 18.98 45.66
N VAL A 50 21.79 19.41 45.22
CA VAL A 50 21.96 20.59 44.34
C VAL A 50 21.26 20.41 42.99
N LEU A 51 21.25 19.20 42.40
CA LEU A 51 20.56 18.92 41.13
C LEU A 51 19.06 19.20 41.24
N ASP A 52 18.50 18.96 42.43
CA ASP A 52 17.08 19.16 42.71
C ASP A 52 16.79 20.60 43.15
N SER A 53 17.65 21.20 43.98
CA SER A 53 17.42 22.53 44.56
C SER A 53 17.82 23.72 43.69
N VAL A 54 18.65 23.53 42.66
CA VAL A 54 19.05 24.62 41.73
C VAL A 54 17.85 25.12 40.90
N PRO A 55 17.61 26.45 40.85
CA PRO A 55 16.54 27.05 40.06
C PRO A 55 16.58 26.60 38.60
N SER A 56 15.51 25.93 38.17
CA SER A 56 15.37 25.38 36.81
C SER A 56 13.89 25.15 36.49
N HIS A 57 13.58 24.85 35.23
CA HIS A 57 12.19 24.68 34.79
C HIS A 57 11.52 23.45 35.45
N PRO A 58 10.27 23.53 35.93
CA PRO A 58 9.65 22.43 36.70
C PRO A 58 9.56 21.06 36.01
N VAL A 59 9.65 21.02 34.67
CA VAL A 59 9.68 19.78 33.86
C VAL A 59 11.02 19.48 33.19
N HIS A 60 12.04 20.35 33.39
CA HIS A 60 13.39 20.22 32.82
C HIS A 60 14.44 20.72 33.82
N CYS A 61 15.18 19.81 34.44
CA CYS A 61 16.43 20.13 35.11
C CYS A 61 17.53 20.39 34.07
N GLY A 62 18.50 21.25 34.40
CA GLY A 62 19.72 21.48 33.62
C GLY A 62 20.69 20.29 33.57
N VAL A 63 20.25 19.11 34.01
CA VAL A 63 20.99 17.84 33.91
C VAL A 63 21.15 17.39 32.46
N CYS A 64 20.20 17.68 31.56
CA CYS A 64 20.26 17.22 30.15
C CYS A 64 20.50 18.36 29.13
N HIS A 65 20.65 19.61 29.57
CA HIS A 65 20.74 20.79 28.71
C HIS A 65 21.56 21.89 29.40
N TYR A 66 22.35 22.63 28.63
CA TYR A 66 23.06 23.80 29.15
C TYR A 66 22.12 24.95 29.59
N ASN A 67 20.88 24.96 29.11
CA ASN A 67 19.87 25.94 29.52
C ASN A 67 18.97 25.36 30.63
N PHE A 68 19.10 25.88 31.85
CA PHE A 68 18.36 25.41 33.02
C PHE A 68 16.87 25.79 33.00
N ASN A 69 16.45 26.71 32.13
CA ASN A 69 15.03 26.99 31.85
C ASN A 69 14.41 26.06 30.79
N GLY A 70 15.16 25.07 30.30
CA GLY A 70 14.70 24.05 29.34
C GLY A 70 14.95 24.40 27.87
N GLY A 71 15.10 23.36 27.05
CA GLY A 71 15.44 23.47 25.63
C GLY A 71 16.91 23.86 25.38
N GLY A 72 17.24 24.19 24.13
CA GLY A 72 18.61 24.54 23.72
C GLY A 72 19.57 23.34 23.67
N ALA A 73 20.84 23.62 23.41
CA ALA A 73 21.88 22.60 23.23
C ALA A 73 21.99 21.67 24.45
N ARG A 74 22.11 20.37 24.17
CA ARG A 74 22.32 19.34 25.18
C ARG A 74 23.76 19.34 25.67
N ASN A 75 23.93 19.09 26.95
CA ASN A 75 25.22 18.63 27.47
C ASN A 75 25.44 17.14 27.08
N PRO A 76 26.65 16.59 27.21
CA PRO A 76 26.95 15.22 26.82
C PRO A 76 26.01 14.17 27.43
N TYR A 77 25.72 14.24 28.74
CA TYR A 77 24.73 13.33 29.35
C TYR A 77 23.35 13.42 28.68
N GLY A 78 22.87 14.63 28.41
CA GLY A 78 21.64 14.84 27.67
C GLY A 78 21.66 14.22 26.27
N GLN A 79 22.80 14.20 25.58
CA GLN A 79 22.97 13.53 24.29
C GLN A 79 22.88 12.00 24.44
N ARG A 80 23.47 11.42 25.48
CA ARG A 80 23.32 9.97 25.78
C ARG A 80 21.86 9.60 26.02
N VAL A 81 21.16 10.38 26.85
CA VAL A 81 19.72 10.20 27.09
C VAL A 81 18.92 10.34 25.79
N GLU A 82 19.25 11.29 24.91
CA GLU A 82 18.59 11.44 23.61
C GLU A 82 18.84 10.26 22.65
N LEU A 83 20.04 9.68 22.65
CA LEU A 83 20.36 8.49 21.85
C LEU A 83 19.72 7.21 22.40
N ALA A 84 19.55 7.10 23.72
CA ALA A 84 18.91 5.96 24.37
C ALA A 84 17.38 6.01 24.30
N LEU A 85 16.76 7.19 24.39
CA LEU A 85 15.30 7.37 24.41
C LEU A 85 14.52 6.64 23.28
N PRO A 86 14.99 6.58 22.02
CA PRO A 86 14.35 5.80 20.96
C PRO A 86 14.22 4.30 21.24
N GLY A 87 15.10 3.72 22.06
CA GLY A 87 15.07 2.30 22.44
C GLY A 87 13.98 1.92 23.46
N PHE A 88 13.25 2.90 24.01
CA PHE A 88 12.29 2.66 25.09
C PHE A 88 10.92 3.32 24.85
N PRO A 89 9.82 2.76 25.39
CA PRO A 89 8.48 3.35 25.23
C PRO A 89 8.40 4.81 25.73
N ASN A 90 7.73 5.70 25.00
CA ASN A 90 7.58 7.12 25.38
C ASN A 90 6.55 7.35 26.51
N ASN A 91 6.67 6.61 27.61
CA ASN A 91 5.89 6.74 28.83
C ASN A 91 6.84 6.92 30.04
N SER A 92 6.29 7.09 31.24
CA SER A 92 7.13 7.37 32.43
C SER A 92 8.06 6.20 32.80
N ALA A 93 7.65 4.96 32.53
CA ALA A 93 8.49 3.79 32.77
C ALA A 93 9.62 3.71 31.72
N GLY A 94 9.32 3.85 30.43
CA GLY A 94 10.33 3.81 29.39
C GLY A 94 11.33 4.98 29.44
N ARG A 95 10.93 6.17 29.91
CA ARG A 95 11.88 7.25 30.22
C ARG A 95 12.78 6.93 31.42
N ALA A 96 12.26 6.27 32.45
CA ALA A 96 13.09 5.79 33.56
C ALA A 96 14.03 4.65 33.10
N GLN A 97 13.58 3.78 32.20
CA GLN A 97 14.42 2.74 31.59
C GLN A 97 15.52 3.33 30.70
N ALA A 98 15.22 4.37 29.89
CA ALA A 98 16.21 5.09 29.07
C ALA A 98 17.25 5.86 29.90
N ILE A 99 16.87 6.34 31.09
CA ILE A 99 17.81 6.95 32.04
C ILE A 99 18.64 5.87 32.75
N ALA A 100 18.01 4.75 33.12
CA ALA A 100 18.72 3.63 33.74
C ALA A 100 19.70 2.94 32.76
N SER A 101 19.39 2.89 31.47
CA SER A 101 20.28 2.30 30.45
C SER A 101 21.55 3.12 30.19
N VAL A 102 21.53 4.42 30.50
CA VAL A 102 22.73 5.28 30.44
C VAL A 102 23.41 5.45 31.79
N ALA A 103 22.93 4.79 32.87
CA ALA A 103 23.44 4.99 34.22
C ALA A 103 24.90 4.53 34.41
N GLY A 104 25.36 3.58 33.60
CA GLY A 104 26.77 3.14 33.57
C GLY A 104 27.67 3.95 32.64
N ILE A 105 27.11 4.86 31.83
CA ILE A 105 27.87 5.68 30.89
C ILE A 105 28.46 6.87 31.63
N ASP A 106 29.76 7.08 31.45
CA ASP A 106 30.40 8.38 31.63
C ASP A 106 30.22 9.15 30.32
N ALA A 107 29.52 10.28 30.40
CA ALA A 107 29.24 11.12 29.25
C ALA A 107 30.27 12.25 29.06
N GLU A 108 31.16 12.48 30.01
CA GLU A 108 31.98 13.68 30.17
C GLU A 108 33.49 13.44 30.04
N GLY A 109 33.93 12.18 30.15
CA GLY A 109 35.33 11.77 30.11
C GLY A 109 36.06 11.98 31.43
N ASP A 110 35.46 11.57 32.56
CA ASP A 110 36.04 11.68 33.90
C ASP A 110 36.24 10.34 34.67
N ASN A 111 35.99 9.20 34.02
CA ASN A 111 35.98 7.84 34.56
C ASN A 111 34.87 7.50 35.58
N PHE A 112 33.82 8.31 35.71
CA PHE A 112 32.68 8.02 36.58
C PHE A 112 31.36 8.00 35.80
N GLY A 113 30.76 6.81 35.67
CA GLY A 113 29.42 6.69 35.08
C GLY A 113 28.35 7.41 35.93
N THR A 114 27.32 7.95 35.27
CA THR A 114 26.27 8.80 35.88
C THR A 114 25.68 8.27 37.19
N GLN A 115 25.58 6.95 37.38
CA GLN A 115 25.14 6.35 38.65
C GLN A 115 26.02 6.76 39.84
N VAL A 116 27.34 6.79 39.68
CA VAL A 116 28.30 7.19 40.71
C VAL A 116 28.16 8.67 40.99
N GLU A 117 28.22 9.48 39.93
CA GLU A 117 28.03 10.93 39.95
C GLU A 117 26.77 11.37 40.69
N ALA A 118 25.64 10.73 40.38
CA ALA A 118 24.33 11.10 40.92
C ALA A 118 24.07 10.56 42.33
N THR A 119 24.88 9.62 42.87
CA THR A 119 24.53 8.91 44.12
C THR A 119 25.62 8.60 45.13
N ASP A 120 26.93 8.61 44.81
CA ASP A 120 27.98 8.22 45.77
C ASP A 120 28.45 9.39 46.66
N THR A 121 27.65 9.69 47.67
CA THR A 121 27.95 10.67 48.73
C THR A 121 28.96 10.16 49.78
N THR A 122 29.57 8.99 49.58
CA THR A 122 30.48 8.36 50.56
C THR A 122 31.94 8.42 50.15
N SER A 123 32.24 8.28 48.86
CA SER A 123 33.60 8.35 48.32
C SER A 123 33.99 9.77 47.88
N TYR A 124 33.00 10.59 47.50
CA TYR A 124 33.20 11.92 46.93
C TYR A 124 32.44 12.98 47.72
N VAL A 125 33.07 14.15 47.91
CA VAL A 125 32.53 15.25 48.75
C VAL A 125 31.69 16.24 47.95
N ASN A 126 31.76 16.19 46.62
CA ASN A 126 31.06 17.05 45.66
C ASN A 126 29.86 16.36 44.99
N THR A 127 29.57 15.11 45.33
CA THR A 127 28.40 14.38 44.80
C THR A 127 27.14 14.68 45.63
N PRO A 128 25.94 14.69 45.01
CA PRO A 128 25.70 14.48 43.58
C PRO A 128 26.24 15.61 42.68
N THR A 129 26.99 15.27 41.64
CA THR A 129 27.47 16.19 40.59
C THR A 129 26.43 16.32 39.47
N PHE A 130 26.57 17.31 38.58
CA PHE A 130 25.72 17.44 37.39
C PHE A 130 26.29 16.62 36.21
N PRO A 131 25.69 15.47 35.84
CA PRO A 131 26.16 14.68 34.70
C PRO A 131 26.20 15.53 33.44
N GLY A 132 27.28 15.41 32.68
CA GLY A 132 27.58 16.18 31.47
C GLY A 132 28.10 17.59 31.71
N LEU A 133 28.24 18.10 32.94
CA LEU A 133 28.73 19.46 33.21
C LEU A 133 30.11 19.47 33.88
N SER A 134 31.14 19.72 33.10
CA SER A 134 32.53 19.80 33.56
C SER A 134 33.07 21.24 33.50
N ALA A 135 34.25 21.47 34.11
CA ALA A 135 34.92 22.77 34.06
C ALA A 135 35.23 23.26 32.63
N ALA A 136 35.28 22.36 31.64
CA ALA A 136 35.51 22.69 30.24
C ALA A 136 34.25 23.22 29.52
N ASN A 137 33.04 22.84 29.96
CA ASN A 137 31.78 23.17 29.27
C ASN A 137 30.78 24.01 30.09
N VAL A 138 31.01 24.19 31.40
CA VAL A 138 30.16 25.02 32.28
C VAL A 138 29.94 26.45 31.76
N GLY A 139 30.89 27.01 31.01
CA GLY A 139 30.75 28.32 30.38
C GLY A 139 29.58 28.43 29.39
N GLY A 140 29.07 27.32 28.85
CA GLY A 140 27.86 27.27 28.02
C GLY A 140 26.55 27.34 28.81
N VAL A 141 26.60 27.24 30.14
CA VAL A 141 25.39 27.18 30.98
C VAL A 141 24.69 28.54 31.05
N SER A 142 23.36 28.52 30.93
CA SER A 142 22.50 29.70 30.94
C SER A 142 21.26 29.51 31.81
N ASN A 143 20.67 30.64 32.24
CA ASN A 143 19.49 30.73 33.12
C ASN A 143 19.66 30.18 34.55
N VAL A 144 20.91 29.99 34.97
CA VAL A 144 21.33 29.75 36.37
C VAL A 144 22.65 30.51 36.62
N ASN A 145 22.92 30.87 37.86
CA ASN A 145 24.21 31.44 38.25
C ASN A 145 25.29 30.34 38.22
N GLN A 146 26.23 30.42 37.28
CA GLN A 146 27.28 29.39 37.14
C GLN A 146 28.09 29.16 38.42
N ALA A 147 28.23 30.17 39.30
CA ALA A 147 28.91 30.02 40.58
C ALA A 147 28.22 29.04 41.55
N GLU A 148 26.93 28.76 41.38
CA GLU A 148 26.18 27.76 42.16
C GLU A 148 26.43 26.33 41.66
N LEU A 149 27.09 26.16 40.51
CA LEU A 149 27.40 24.85 39.91
C LEU A 149 28.86 24.44 40.07
N LEU A 150 29.79 25.38 40.31
CA LEU A 150 31.25 25.12 40.25
C LEU A 150 31.72 24.02 41.20
N ASP A 151 31.16 23.96 42.41
CA ASP A 151 31.51 22.94 43.42
C ASP A 151 30.87 21.56 43.14
N TYR A 152 30.04 21.45 42.09
CA TYR A 152 29.23 20.28 41.73
C TYR A 152 29.39 19.88 40.25
N LEU A 153 30.42 20.40 39.59
CA LEU A 153 30.82 19.93 38.27
C LEU A 153 31.42 18.53 38.38
N THR A 154 31.29 17.79 37.29
CA THR A 154 32.02 16.53 37.10
C THR A 154 33.53 16.84 37.19
N PRO A 155 34.33 16.06 37.95
CA PRO A 155 35.78 16.14 37.91
C PRO A 155 36.33 16.04 36.47
N VAL A 156 37.62 16.29 36.30
CA VAL A 156 38.32 15.91 35.06
C VAL A 156 39.33 14.84 35.42
N THR A 157 38.85 13.61 35.50
CA THR A 157 39.65 12.40 35.78
C THR A 157 39.86 11.54 34.54
N GLY A 158 40.00 12.17 33.36
CA GLY A 158 40.63 11.61 32.15
C GLY A 158 40.02 10.31 31.61
N GLY A 159 38.93 10.42 30.86
CA GLY A 159 38.15 9.30 30.30
C GLY A 159 38.86 8.43 29.26
N ASP A 160 38.18 7.37 28.85
CA ASP A 160 38.74 6.36 27.96
C ASP A 160 38.89 6.89 26.51
N THR A 161 40.04 6.57 25.92
CA THR A 161 40.40 6.85 24.53
C THR A 161 40.88 5.60 23.81
N THR A 162 40.73 4.44 24.47
CA THR A 162 41.06 3.12 23.95
C THR A 162 39.85 2.60 23.18
N PRO A 163 39.98 2.23 21.89
CA PRO A 163 38.89 1.57 21.21
C PRO A 163 38.73 0.11 21.64
N PRO A 164 37.50 -0.44 21.59
CA PRO A 164 37.23 -1.86 21.82
C PRO A 164 38.16 -2.80 21.05
N VAL A 165 38.57 -3.87 21.71
CA VAL A 165 39.13 -5.03 21.02
C VAL A 165 37.98 -5.90 20.54
N VAL A 166 37.84 -6.03 19.22
CA VAL A 166 36.84 -6.87 18.56
C VAL A 166 37.53 -8.09 17.94
N THR A 167 36.83 -9.22 17.86
CA THR A 167 37.28 -10.40 17.11
C THR A 167 36.08 -11.13 16.50
N VAL A 168 36.07 -11.34 15.18
CA VAL A 168 35.06 -12.14 14.49
C VAL A 168 35.38 -13.63 14.69
N ILE A 169 34.41 -14.39 15.21
CA ILE A 169 34.58 -15.83 15.48
C ILE A 169 34.02 -16.66 14.31
N SER A 170 32.89 -16.24 13.76
CA SER A 170 32.17 -16.90 12.67
C SER A 170 31.21 -15.91 12.02
N PRO A 171 31.07 -15.89 10.68
CA PRO A 171 31.95 -16.48 9.67
C PRO A 171 33.36 -15.89 9.73
N ASN A 172 34.40 -16.72 9.67
CA ASN A 172 35.79 -16.27 9.73
C ASN A 172 36.66 -16.74 8.54
N GLY A 173 36.16 -17.64 7.68
CA GLY A 173 36.75 -17.92 6.38
C GLY A 173 36.70 -19.39 5.98
N GLY A 174 36.48 -19.64 4.69
CA GLY A 174 36.39 -20.97 4.10
C GLY A 174 35.05 -21.70 4.29
N GLU A 175 34.10 -21.11 5.02
CA GLU A 175 32.74 -21.65 5.12
C GLU A 175 31.99 -21.56 3.78
N THR A 176 30.86 -22.23 3.70
CA THR A 176 29.93 -22.11 2.56
C THR A 176 28.51 -22.10 3.08
N TYR A 177 27.83 -20.98 2.88
CA TYR A 177 26.42 -20.81 3.27
C TYR A 177 25.51 -20.87 2.05
N VAL A 178 24.33 -21.43 2.26
CA VAL A 178 23.26 -21.49 1.28
C VAL A 178 22.41 -20.23 1.42
N GLY A 179 22.09 -19.57 0.31
CA GLY A 179 21.14 -18.46 0.29
C GLY A 179 19.81 -18.86 0.90
N ASN A 180 19.13 -17.90 1.53
CA ASN A 180 17.87 -18.02 2.26
C ASN A 180 17.87 -18.94 3.49
N ALA A 181 19.01 -19.59 3.80
CA ALA A 181 19.21 -20.27 5.07
C ALA A 181 19.69 -19.30 6.18
N SER A 182 19.34 -19.60 7.43
CA SER A 182 19.91 -18.92 8.60
C SER A 182 21.28 -19.47 8.98
N THR A 183 22.18 -18.58 9.40
CA THR A 183 23.42 -18.88 10.11
C THR A 183 23.56 -17.95 11.33
N THR A 184 24.66 -18.03 12.05
CA THR A 184 24.96 -17.16 13.19
C THR A 184 26.28 -16.44 12.99
N VAL A 185 26.23 -15.11 13.04
CA VAL A 185 27.40 -14.26 13.22
C VAL A 185 27.76 -14.25 14.70
N GLN A 186 29.00 -14.52 15.06
CA GLN A 186 29.52 -14.54 16.43
C GLN A 186 30.82 -13.76 16.51
N TRP A 187 31.01 -13.04 17.62
CA TRP A 187 32.20 -12.22 17.87
C TRP A 187 32.53 -12.17 19.36
N THR A 188 33.71 -11.65 19.69
CA THR A 188 33.97 -11.02 21.00
C THR A 188 34.16 -9.53 20.81
N ALA A 189 33.66 -8.73 21.76
CA ALA A 189 34.01 -7.33 21.88
C ALA A 189 34.29 -7.05 23.36
N THR A 190 35.44 -6.46 23.67
CA THR A 190 35.86 -6.15 25.05
C THR A 190 36.54 -4.80 25.11
N ASP A 191 36.15 -4.01 26.11
CA ASP A 191 36.73 -2.72 26.42
C ASP A 191 36.69 -2.47 27.94
N PRO A 192 37.67 -1.77 28.56
CA PRO A 192 37.65 -1.46 29.99
C PRO A 192 36.41 -0.67 30.44
N SER A 193 35.85 0.18 29.57
CA SER A 193 34.63 0.94 29.82
C SER A 193 33.33 0.15 29.54
N GLY A 194 33.44 -1.00 28.89
CA GLY A 194 32.32 -1.80 28.39
C GLY A 194 31.87 -1.41 26.98
N ILE A 195 31.10 -2.29 26.35
CA ILE A 195 30.62 -2.10 24.98
C ILE A 195 29.24 -1.43 25.00
N GLY A 196 29.14 -0.25 24.40
CA GLY A 196 27.90 0.52 24.29
C GLY A 196 27.01 0.06 23.13
N ALA A 197 27.58 -0.40 22.01
CA ALA A 197 26.82 -0.93 20.87
C ALA A 197 27.70 -1.80 19.95
N THR A 198 27.07 -2.65 19.12
CA THR A 198 27.74 -3.38 18.03
C THR A 198 26.91 -3.36 16.74
N SER A 199 27.57 -3.13 15.60
CA SER A 199 26.99 -3.19 14.26
C SER A 199 27.71 -4.24 13.40
N ILE A 200 26.96 -4.91 12.52
CA ILE A 200 27.45 -6.00 11.67
C ILE A 200 27.24 -5.62 10.21
N PHE A 201 28.25 -5.85 9.39
CA PHE A 201 28.24 -5.61 7.95
C PHE A 201 28.68 -6.84 7.18
N VAL A 202 28.17 -6.99 5.96
CA VAL A 202 28.60 -8.00 4.98
C VAL A 202 29.22 -7.33 3.76
N SER A 203 30.32 -7.90 3.28
CA SER A 203 30.87 -7.66 1.96
C SER A 203 30.65 -8.91 1.11
N LEU A 204 30.43 -8.72 -0.20
CA LEU A 204 30.32 -9.80 -1.20
C LEU A 204 31.47 -9.76 -2.23
N ASP A 205 32.43 -8.85 -2.03
CA ASP A 205 33.49 -8.42 -2.94
C ASP A 205 34.86 -8.27 -2.25
N ASN A 206 35.13 -9.12 -1.25
CA ASN A 206 36.38 -9.21 -0.49
C ASN A 206 36.79 -7.89 0.20
N GLY A 207 35.80 -7.24 0.82
CA GLY A 207 35.97 -6.01 1.61
C GLY A 207 35.92 -4.70 0.83
N GLY A 208 35.62 -4.74 -0.48
CA GLY A 208 35.51 -3.55 -1.33
C GLY A 208 34.30 -2.68 -0.98
N THR A 209 33.14 -3.28 -0.76
CA THR A 209 31.89 -2.64 -0.33
C THR A 209 31.27 -3.39 0.83
N TRP A 210 30.61 -2.65 1.72
CA TRP A 210 30.02 -3.17 2.95
C TRP A 210 28.56 -2.73 3.06
N LYS A 211 27.65 -3.70 3.19
CA LYS A 211 26.22 -3.47 3.45
C LYS A 211 25.89 -3.84 4.91
N PRO A 212 25.08 -3.07 5.63
CA PRO A 212 24.67 -3.42 6.98
C PRO A 212 23.83 -4.69 6.98
N LEU A 213 24.02 -5.55 7.99
CA LEU A 213 23.15 -6.66 8.34
C LEU A 213 22.33 -6.36 9.61
N ALA A 214 22.97 -5.71 10.57
CA ALA A 214 22.37 -5.28 11.82
C ALA A 214 23.11 -4.02 12.31
N LEU A 215 22.39 -3.08 12.91
CA LEU A 215 22.94 -1.84 13.46
C LEU A 215 22.55 -1.74 14.93
N ASN A 216 23.45 -1.23 15.77
CA ASN A 216 23.21 -0.90 17.17
C ASN A 216 22.61 -2.05 18.00
N LEU A 217 23.23 -3.22 17.94
CA LEU A 217 22.96 -4.34 18.85
C LEU A 217 23.55 -4.06 20.24
N PHE A 218 22.80 -4.37 21.29
CA PHE A 218 23.17 -4.15 22.70
C PHE A 218 23.29 -5.50 23.43
N ASP A 219 24.21 -5.58 24.40
CA ASP A 219 24.40 -6.72 25.32
C ASP A 219 24.40 -8.12 24.67
N THR A 220 24.90 -8.21 23.43
CA THR A 220 25.00 -9.47 22.68
C THR A 220 26.37 -9.63 22.00
N ASN A 221 26.75 -10.88 21.80
CA ASN A 221 27.93 -11.34 21.08
C ASN A 221 27.57 -12.27 19.91
N SER A 222 26.28 -12.34 19.57
CA SER A 222 25.76 -13.17 18.48
C SER A 222 24.54 -12.54 17.79
N PHE A 223 24.36 -12.88 16.50
CA PHE A 223 23.24 -12.45 15.68
C PHE A 223 22.85 -13.55 14.69
N THR A 224 21.56 -13.88 14.61
CA THR A 224 21.03 -14.80 13.59
C THR A 224 20.90 -14.08 12.26
N TRP A 225 21.73 -14.46 11.29
CA TRP A 225 21.76 -13.87 9.96
C TRP A 225 21.10 -14.80 8.94
N PHE A 226 20.07 -14.33 8.24
CA PHE A 226 19.53 -14.99 7.06
C PHE A 226 20.35 -14.57 5.84
N VAL A 227 21.05 -15.52 5.24
CA VAL A 227 22.03 -15.25 4.18
C VAL A 227 21.28 -14.93 2.90
N ALA A 228 21.30 -13.67 2.46
CA ALA A 228 20.69 -13.27 1.18
C ALA A 228 21.20 -14.15 0.02
N ASN A 229 20.30 -14.64 -0.84
CA ASN A 229 20.70 -15.36 -2.06
C ASN A 229 21.38 -14.39 -3.05
N ARG A 230 22.68 -14.16 -2.85
CA ARG A 230 23.56 -13.35 -3.69
C ARG A 230 24.90 -14.08 -3.82
N PRO A 231 24.97 -15.14 -4.66
CA PRO A 231 26.13 -16.02 -4.76
C PRO A 231 27.46 -15.27 -4.94
N THR A 232 28.49 -15.71 -4.25
CA THR A 232 29.86 -15.16 -4.35
C THR A 232 30.86 -16.11 -3.67
N THR A 233 32.12 -16.06 -4.08
CA THR A 233 33.25 -16.72 -3.39
C THR A 233 34.14 -15.71 -2.66
N GLN A 234 33.62 -14.51 -2.42
CA GLN A 234 34.36 -13.36 -1.89
C GLN A 234 33.65 -12.71 -0.69
N ALA A 235 32.79 -13.46 0.02
CA ALA A 235 32.05 -12.89 1.13
C ALA A 235 32.93 -12.71 2.38
N LYS A 236 32.71 -11.62 3.11
CA LYS A 236 33.32 -11.34 4.43
C LYS A 236 32.28 -10.73 5.37
N ILE A 237 32.47 -10.90 6.67
CA ILE A 237 31.77 -10.16 7.71
C ILE A 237 32.73 -9.15 8.35
N ARG A 238 32.20 -7.99 8.74
CA ARG A 238 32.86 -7.00 9.60
C ARG A 238 31.95 -6.75 10.80
N VAL A 239 32.54 -6.74 11.99
CA VAL A 239 31.87 -6.34 13.23
C VAL A 239 32.54 -5.07 13.74
N VAL A 240 31.73 -4.07 14.04
CA VAL A 240 32.16 -2.76 14.57
C VAL A 240 31.51 -2.58 15.95
N ALA A 241 32.32 -2.43 16.99
CA ALA A 241 31.85 -2.17 18.35
C ALA A 241 32.21 -0.75 18.77
N LEU A 242 31.26 -0.07 19.41
CA LEU A 242 31.46 1.20 20.10
C LEU A 242 31.54 0.92 21.59
N ASP A 243 32.51 1.49 22.29
CA ASP A 243 32.55 1.48 23.75
C ASP A 243 31.51 2.47 24.35
N ASN A 244 31.52 2.62 25.68
CA ASN A 244 30.67 3.59 26.34
C ASN A 244 31.12 5.06 26.13
N TYR A 245 32.31 5.33 25.58
CA TYR A 245 32.84 6.66 25.25
C TYR A 245 32.74 7.04 23.76
N PHE A 246 32.19 6.15 22.92
CA PHE A 246 32.16 6.21 21.45
C PHE A 246 33.52 6.01 20.74
N ASN A 247 34.52 5.41 21.39
CA ASN A 247 35.68 4.89 20.68
C ASN A 247 35.27 3.67 19.85
N GLU A 248 35.72 3.61 18.58
CA GLU A 248 35.30 2.58 17.62
C GLU A 248 36.39 1.51 17.40
N GLY A 249 36.07 0.28 17.79
CA GLY A 249 36.85 -0.92 17.49
C GLY A 249 36.17 -1.73 16.39
N SER A 250 36.95 -2.41 15.54
CA SER A 250 36.37 -3.29 14.53
C SER A 250 37.28 -4.46 14.19
N ASP A 251 36.67 -5.54 13.68
CA ASP A 251 37.38 -6.67 13.11
C ASP A 251 36.61 -7.24 11.90
N GLU A 252 37.29 -8.00 11.04
CA GLU A 252 36.75 -8.65 9.87
C GLU A 252 37.09 -10.15 9.84
N SER A 253 36.32 -10.95 9.09
CA SER A 253 36.69 -12.34 8.79
C SER A 253 38.15 -12.46 8.30
N ASP A 254 38.93 -13.38 8.87
CA ASP A 254 40.33 -13.65 8.51
C ASP A 254 40.50 -14.00 7.01
N ALA A 255 39.53 -14.72 6.44
CA ALA A 255 39.48 -15.05 5.03
C ALA A 255 38.05 -14.98 4.47
N VAL A 256 37.93 -15.08 3.14
CA VAL A 256 36.63 -15.12 2.44
C VAL A 256 35.90 -16.43 2.68
N PHE A 257 34.57 -16.36 2.69
CA PHE A 257 33.67 -17.51 2.64
C PHE A 257 32.78 -17.47 1.39
N ASN A 258 32.11 -18.57 1.09
CA ASN A 258 31.22 -18.69 -0.06
C ASN A 258 29.75 -18.49 0.33
N VAL A 259 28.99 -17.86 -0.57
CA VAL A 259 27.53 -17.91 -0.61
C VAL A 259 27.13 -18.63 -1.90
N ILE A 260 26.26 -19.62 -1.82
CA ILE A 260 25.73 -20.39 -2.97
C ILE A 260 24.21 -20.29 -3.04
N ARG A 261 23.62 -20.53 -4.22
CA ARG A 261 22.16 -20.54 -4.40
C ARG A 261 21.48 -21.61 -3.51
N PRO A 262 20.25 -21.36 -3.02
CA PRO A 262 19.39 -22.42 -2.52
C PRO A 262 19.12 -23.48 -3.60
N PRO A 263 18.89 -24.75 -3.22
CA PRO A 263 18.37 -25.75 -4.14
C PRO A 263 16.88 -25.50 -4.40
N GLY A 264 16.42 -25.76 -5.63
CA GLY A 264 15.05 -25.48 -6.07
C GLY A 264 14.98 -24.31 -7.03
N GLY A 265 13.76 -23.83 -7.29
CA GLY A 265 13.47 -22.91 -8.38
C GLY A 265 13.30 -23.63 -9.72
N ILE A 266 12.27 -23.27 -10.47
CA ILE A 266 12.13 -23.63 -11.88
C ILE A 266 13.12 -22.78 -12.69
N ALA A 267 13.11 -21.47 -12.45
CA ALA A 267 14.14 -20.53 -12.88
C ALA A 267 15.17 -20.32 -11.75
N PRO A 268 16.50 -20.47 -11.98
CA PRO A 268 17.52 -20.38 -10.94
C PRO A 268 17.93 -18.92 -10.61
N THR A 269 16.95 -18.06 -10.32
CA THR A 269 17.12 -16.65 -9.98
C THR A 269 17.78 -16.43 -8.60
N THR A 270 18.19 -15.20 -8.37
CA THR A 270 18.75 -14.69 -7.11
C THR A 270 18.21 -13.28 -6.83
N LEU A 271 18.50 -12.72 -5.65
CA LEU A 271 18.14 -11.32 -5.33
C LEU A 271 18.76 -10.29 -6.28
N ARG A 272 19.75 -10.67 -7.11
CA ARG A 272 20.30 -9.76 -8.14
C ARG A 272 19.34 -9.57 -9.31
N ASP A 273 18.56 -10.58 -9.67
CA ASP A 273 17.60 -10.52 -10.78
C ASP A 273 16.41 -9.58 -10.46
N PHE A 274 16.20 -9.25 -9.18
CA PHE A 274 15.13 -8.38 -8.68
C PHE A 274 15.63 -7.05 -8.05
N ASP A 275 16.93 -6.73 -8.15
CA ASP A 275 17.50 -5.50 -7.63
C ASP A 275 16.86 -4.25 -8.25
N MET A 276 16.39 -3.31 -7.42
CA MET A 276 15.67 -2.11 -7.85
C MET A 276 16.22 -0.80 -7.25
N PRO A 277 16.17 0.33 -7.99
CA PRO A 277 16.52 1.66 -7.50
C PRO A 277 15.66 2.15 -6.33
N GLY A 278 16.14 3.20 -5.66
CA GLY A 278 15.49 3.82 -4.49
C GLY A 278 16.11 3.41 -3.16
N SER A 279 15.43 3.75 -2.06
CA SER A 279 15.85 3.35 -0.71
C SER A 279 15.86 1.83 -0.56
N GLN A 280 16.88 1.33 0.12
CA GLN A 280 17.16 -0.09 0.34
C GLN A 280 16.88 -0.49 1.80
N PRO A 281 16.86 -1.80 2.13
CA PRO A 281 16.74 -2.25 3.51
C PRO A 281 17.82 -1.64 4.42
N LEU A 282 17.42 -1.32 5.66
CA LEU A 282 18.20 -0.60 6.67
C LEU A 282 18.57 0.86 6.31
N GLN A 283 17.95 1.44 5.28
CA GLN A 283 18.06 2.89 4.97
C GLN A 283 16.83 3.71 5.41
N SER A 284 15.91 3.12 6.19
CA SER A 284 14.74 3.81 6.75
C SER A 284 14.91 4.17 8.22
N PRO A 285 14.15 5.16 8.72
CA PRO A 285 13.92 5.34 10.15
C PRO A 285 13.17 4.12 10.74
N GLU A 286 12.92 4.17 12.05
CA GLU A 286 12.01 3.24 12.72
C GLU A 286 10.55 3.43 12.23
N PHE A 287 9.82 2.31 12.17
CA PHE A 287 8.38 2.28 11.95
C PHE A 287 7.69 1.95 13.28
N PHE A 288 6.87 2.87 13.79
CA PHE A 288 6.12 2.70 15.03
C PHE A 288 4.72 2.13 14.79
N GLY A 289 4.28 2.08 13.53
CA GLY A 289 3.02 1.51 13.11
C GLY A 289 1.81 2.43 13.33
N PRO A 290 0.62 2.02 12.86
CA PRO A 290 -0.55 2.89 12.78
C PRO A 290 -1.09 3.35 14.15
N THR A 291 -0.81 2.60 15.23
CA THR A 291 -1.19 2.97 16.60
C THR A 291 -0.45 4.20 17.13
N ALA A 292 0.73 4.53 16.57
CA ALA A 292 1.42 5.78 16.87
C ALA A 292 0.68 7.02 16.31
N CYS A 293 -0.16 6.83 15.29
CA CYS A 293 -0.97 7.89 14.68
C CYS A 293 -2.36 8.04 15.33
N ASP A 294 -2.92 6.96 15.87
CA ASP A 294 -4.31 6.86 16.38
C ASP A 294 -4.71 8.00 17.31
N GLY A 295 -3.87 8.32 18.31
CA GLY A 295 -4.18 9.36 19.31
C GLY A 295 -4.43 10.77 18.77
N CYS A 296 -4.16 11.04 17.49
CA CYS A 296 -4.51 12.29 16.81
C CYS A 296 -5.27 12.07 15.48
N HIS A 297 -5.03 10.97 14.77
CA HIS A 297 -5.58 10.66 13.44
C HIS A 297 -6.66 9.56 13.44
N GLY A 298 -7.13 9.16 14.62
CA GLY A 298 -8.22 8.21 14.85
C GLY A 298 -9.08 8.58 16.06
N SER A 299 -10.17 7.84 16.23
CA SER A 299 -11.11 7.92 17.36
C SER A 299 -11.78 9.29 17.61
N TYR A 300 -11.89 10.16 16.61
CA TYR A 300 -12.55 11.48 16.70
C TYR A 300 -13.77 11.65 15.78
N ASP A 301 -13.76 11.07 14.58
CA ASP A 301 -14.88 11.03 13.64
C ASP A 301 -14.64 9.95 12.58
N MET A 302 -15.30 8.79 12.72
CA MET A 302 -15.13 7.62 11.83
C MET A 302 -15.47 7.86 10.35
N PHE A 303 -16.13 8.98 10.00
CA PHE A 303 -16.40 9.35 8.61
C PHE A 303 -15.30 10.23 7.98
N VAL A 304 -14.43 10.80 8.79
CA VAL A 304 -13.42 11.80 8.41
C VAL A 304 -11.98 11.33 8.70
N GLU A 305 -11.80 10.59 9.79
CA GLU A 305 -10.48 10.24 10.32
C GLU A 305 -9.72 9.25 9.44
N GLN A 306 -8.40 9.43 9.41
CA GLN A 306 -7.52 8.75 8.47
C GLN A 306 -7.34 7.28 8.87
N LEU A 307 -7.23 6.99 10.18
CA LEU A 307 -7.02 5.62 10.66
C LEU A 307 -8.20 4.70 10.34
N PHE A 308 -9.44 5.11 10.69
CA PHE A 308 -10.63 4.28 10.45
C PHE A 308 -10.89 4.10 8.95
N THR A 309 -10.66 5.14 8.13
CA THR A 309 -10.85 5.03 6.68
C THR A 309 -9.85 4.09 6.03
N TRP A 310 -8.57 4.18 6.40
CA TRP A 310 -7.48 3.28 5.96
C TRP A 310 -7.66 1.82 6.44
N GLN A 311 -8.05 1.61 7.70
CA GLN A 311 -8.32 0.26 8.25
C GLN A 311 -9.40 -0.51 7.49
N GLY A 312 -10.27 0.17 6.74
CA GLY A 312 -11.30 -0.43 5.89
C GLY A 312 -10.82 -0.86 4.50
N GLY A 313 -9.66 -0.37 4.03
CA GLY A 313 -9.13 -0.63 2.69
C GLY A 313 -8.09 -1.74 2.64
N MET A 314 -7.83 -2.29 1.45
CA MET A 314 -6.83 -3.35 1.27
C MET A 314 -5.39 -2.89 1.59
N MET A 315 -5.10 -1.58 1.59
CA MET A 315 -3.77 -1.06 1.99
C MET A 315 -3.38 -1.51 3.40
N ALA A 316 -4.31 -1.49 4.37
CA ALA A 316 -4.06 -1.95 5.73
C ALA A 316 -3.89 -3.47 5.87
N HIS A 317 -4.33 -4.23 4.86
CA HIS A 317 -4.39 -5.70 4.86
C HIS A 317 -3.49 -6.35 3.80
N ALA A 318 -2.71 -5.56 3.05
CA ALA A 318 -1.91 -6.00 1.89
C ALA A 318 -0.92 -7.13 2.22
N SER A 319 -0.48 -7.20 3.47
CA SER A 319 0.43 -8.21 4.03
C SER A 319 -0.26 -9.36 4.78
N ARG A 320 -1.60 -9.35 4.86
CA ARG A 320 -2.42 -10.41 5.48
C ARG A 320 -3.36 -11.09 4.48
N ASP A 321 -3.41 -10.65 3.24
CA ASP A 321 -4.26 -11.22 2.19
C ASP A 321 -3.80 -12.65 1.84
N PRO A 322 -4.61 -13.71 2.09
CA PRO A 322 -4.25 -15.09 1.78
C PRO A 322 -4.05 -15.35 0.27
N LEU A 323 -4.68 -14.57 -0.60
CA LEU A 323 -4.46 -14.68 -2.05
C LEU A 323 -3.04 -14.23 -2.40
N PHE A 324 -2.61 -13.09 -1.85
CA PHE A 324 -1.24 -12.61 -1.98
C PHE A 324 -0.23 -13.60 -1.40
N LEU A 325 -0.46 -14.12 -0.20
CA LEU A 325 0.46 -15.08 0.44
C LEU A 325 0.60 -16.37 -0.39
N ALA A 326 -0.50 -16.91 -0.91
CA ALA A 326 -0.46 -18.07 -1.81
C ALA A 326 0.28 -17.77 -3.12
N SER A 327 0.06 -16.60 -3.74
CA SER A 327 0.77 -16.17 -4.95
C SER A 327 2.28 -15.99 -4.70
N VAL A 328 2.69 -15.42 -3.56
CA VAL A 328 4.12 -15.26 -3.20
C VAL A 328 4.79 -16.62 -2.94
N SER A 329 4.08 -17.60 -2.39
CA SER A 329 4.61 -18.97 -2.23
C SER A 329 4.91 -19.63 -3.57
N VAL A 330 3.97 -19.60 -4.52
CA VAL A 330 4.19 -20.15 -5.87
C VAL A 330 5.24 -19.35 -6.63
N ALA A 331 5.24 -18.02 -6.53
CA ALA A 331 6.25 -17.17 -7.16
C ALA A 331 7.68 -17.50 -6.70
N ASN A 332 7.93 -17.64 -5.39
CA ASN A 332 9.26 -18.02 -4.87
C ASN A 332 9.63 -19.49 -5.19
N GLN A 333 8.64 -20.37 -5.42
CA GLN A 333 8.87 -21.74 -5.88
C GLN A 333 9.29 -21.78 -7.37
N ASP A 334 8.63 -20.97 -8.20
CA ASP A 334 8.90 -20.80 -9.62
C ASP A 334 10.27 -20.12 -9.84
N ALA A 335 10.50 -18.98 -9.20
CA ALA A 335 11.71 -18.17 -9.32
C ALA A 335 12.15 -17.69 -7.92
N PRO A 336 13.13 -18.34 -7.27
CA PRO A 336 13.60 -17.97 -5.95
C PRO A 336 13.97 -16.49 -5.86
N ASP A 337 13.61 -15.89 -4.75
CA ASP A 337 13.82 -14.47 -4.42
C ASP A 337 12.95 -13.46 -5.20
N SER A 338 12.06 -13.91 -6.10
CA SER A 338 11.09 -13.03 -6.77
C SER A 338 10.15 -12.33 -5.79
N GLY A 339 9.91 -12.95 -4.63
CA GLY A 339 9.11 -12.38 -3.56
C GLY A 339 9.64 -11.04 -3.04
N ASP A 340 10.92 -10.68 -3.19
CA ASP A 340 11.45 -9.41 -2.69
C ASP A 340 10.71 -8.20 -3.29
N LEU A 341 10.42 -8.25 -4.60
CA LEU A 341 9.63 -7.24 -5.30
C LEU A 341 8.19 -7.15 -4.75
N CYS A 342 7.59 -8.28 -4.39
CA CYS A 342 6.26 -8.36 -3.79
C CYS A 342 6.25 -7.77 -2.37
N LEU A 343 7.21 -8.18 -1.54
CA LEU A 343 7.38 -7.70 -0.17
C LEU A 343 7.62 -6.19 -0.12
N ARG A 344 8.38 -5.64 -1.09
CA ARG A 344 8.65 -4.20 -1.21
C ARG A 344 7.37 -3.36 -1.25
N CYS A 345 6.36 -3.79 -2.01
CA CYS A 345 5.09 -3.07 -2.11
C CYS A 345 4.09 -3.44 -1.00
N HIS A 346 3.95 -4.73 -0.66
CA HIS A 346 2.89 -5.22 0.25
C HIS A 346 3.27 -5.18 1.73
N MET A 347 4.56 -5.24 2.04
CA MET A 347 5.15 -5.41 3.38
C MET A 347 6.30 -4.41 3.60
N SER A 348 6.13 -3.22 3.02
CA SER A 348 7.13 -2.15 2.88
C SER A 348 7.92 -1.80 4.15
N SER A 349 7.27 -1.72 5.32
CA SER A 349 7.98 -1.43 6.58
C SER A 349 8.92 -2.56 6.98
N GLY A 350 8.50 -3.83 6.83
CA GLY A 350 9.35 -4.98 7.10
C GLY A 350 10.51 -5.10 6.11
N TRP A 351 10.25 -4.86 4.82
CA TRP A 351 11.28 -4.83 3.78
C TRP A 351 12.32 -3.73 4.07
N LEU A 352 11.88 -2.49 4.30
CA LEU A 352 12.75 -1.37 4.65
C LEU A 352 13.55 -1.59 5.94
N ARG A 353 13.01 -2.36 6.89
CA ARG A 353 13.67 -2.69 8.15
C ARG A 353 14.51 -3.99 8.09
N GLY A 354 14.81 -4.51 6.90
CA GLY A 354 15.74 -5.64 6.72
C GLY A 354 15.14 -7.02 6.97
N ARG A 355 13.80 -7.16 6.96
CA ARG A 355 13.07 -8.39 7.29
C ARG A 355 12.42 -9.06 6.06
N SER A 356 13.04 -8.90 4.89
CA SER A 356 12.61 -9.51 3.61
C SER A 356 13.46 -10.71 3.14
N VAL A 357 14.37 -11.22 3.98
CA VAL A 357 15.20 -12.40 3.65
C VAL A 357 14.98 -13.49 4.71
N PRO A 358 14.49 -14.69 4.33
CA PRO A 358 13.99 -15.08 3.01
C PRO A 358 12.78 -14.26 2.54
N THR A 359 12.57 -14.27 1.22
CA THR A 359 11.57 -13.50 0.46
C THR A 359 10.15 -14.06 0.54
N ASP A 360 9.90 -15.01 1.45
CA ASP A 360 8.61 -15.58 1.80
C ASP A 360 7.87 -14.75 2.88
N GLY A 361 8.54 -13.74 3.46
CA GLY A 361 8.00 -12.92 4.54
C GLY A 361 8.05 -13.57 5.92
N SER A 362 8.76 -14.70 6.10
CA SER A 362 8.84 -15.42 7.38
C SER A 362 9.47 -14.61 8.51
N GLN A 363 10.28 -13.58 8.19
CA GLN A 363 10.94 -12.70 9.17
C GLN A 363 10.07 -11.51 9.60
N LEU A 364 8.88 -11.33 9.03
CA LEU A 364 8.04 -10.17 9.30
C LEU A 364 7.40 -10.24 10.69
N LEU A 365 7.58 -9.15 11.44
CA LEU A 365 7.03 -8.99 12.78
C LEU A 365 5.55 -8.60 12.71
N ALA A 366 4.83 -8.71 13.83
CA ALA A 366 3.43 -8.30 13.91
C ALA A 366 3.20 -6.83 13.48
N ILE A 367 4.18 -5.95 13.74
CA ILE A 367 4.14 -4.53 13.34
C ILE A 367 4.26 -4.33 11.81
N ASP A 368 4.92 -5.25 11.10
CA ASP A 368 5.09 -5.20 9.64
C ASP A 368 3.83 -5.70 8.92
N LYS A 369 2.95 -6.41 9.62
CA LYS A 369 1.71 -6.95 9.05
C LYS A 369 0.62 -5.91 8.85
N HIS A 370 0.88 -4.63 9.12
CA HIS A 370 -0.04 -3.52 8.83
C HIS A 370 0.01 -3.02 7.37
N GLY A 371 0.42 -3.88 6.43
CA GLY A 371 0.41 -3.60 4.99
C GLY A 371 1.16 -2.33 4.60
N VAL A 372 0.55 -1.54 3.71
CA VAL A 372 1.01 -0.20 3.36
C VAL A 372 0.54 0.76 4.46
N SER A 373 1.39 0.94 5.47
CA SER A 373 1.08 1.72 6.67
C SER A 373 1.23 3.22 6.45
N CYS A 374 0.66 4.03 7.35
CA CYS A 374 0.70 5.49 7.30
C CYS A 374 2.12 6.03 7.08
N GLU A 375 3.09 5.47 7.80
CA GLU A 375 4.49 5.88 7.77
C GLU A 375 5.16 5.56 6.43
N THR A 376 4.75 4.48 5.74
CA THR A 376 5.29 4.17 4.41
C THR A 376 5.00 5.30 3.44
N CYS A 377 3.72 5.69 3.30
CA CYS A 377 3.31 6.77 2.40
C CYS A 377 3.83 8.13 2.86
N HIS A 378 3.72 8.44 4.16
CA HIS A 378 4.11 9.74 4.70
C HIS A 378 5.63 9.92 4.89
N TYR A 379 6.46 8.90 4.66
CA TYR A 379 7.91 9.07 4.52
C TYR A 379 8.37 9.23 3.07
N LEU A 380 7.48 9.08 2.07
CA LEU A 380 7.90 9.13 0.67
C LEU A 380 8.48 10.50 0.28
N VAL A 381 9.68 10.45 -0.24
CA VAL A 381 10.41 11.55 -0.88
C VAL A 381 10.15 11.46 -2.38
N ASP A 382 10.01 12.61 -3.03
CA ASP A 382 9.93 12.66 -4.48
C ASP A 382 11.27 12.24 -5.09
N PRO A 383 11.34 11.19 -5.94
CA PRO A 383 12.59 10.84 -6.61
C PRO A 383 13.07 11.92 -7.60
N PHE A 384 12.22 12.87 -8.01
CA PHE A 384 12.54 13.90 -9.00
C PHE A 384 12.60 15.29 -8.37
N TYR A 385 13.78 15.69 -7.89
CA TYR A 385 13.97 17.00 -7.25
C TYR A 385 13.77 18.17 -8.23
N GLU A 386 12.76 19.00 -7.97
CA GLU A 386 12.49 20.26 -8.65
C GLU A 386 12.87 21.47 -7.76
N PRO A 387 13.92 22.25 -8.11
CA PRO A 387 14.35 23.40 -7.33
C PRO A 387 13.25 24.46 -7.14
N GLY A 388 12.85 24.70 -5.89
CA GLY A 388 11.81 25.66 -5.52
C GLY A 388 10.38 25.09 -5.52
N VAL A 389 10.20 23.82 -5.86
CA VAL A 389 8.95 23.06 -5.72
C VAL A 389 9.13 21.96 -4.67
N SER A 390 10.12 21.08 -4.85
CA SER A 390 10.46 20.04 -3.89
C SER A 390 11.07 20.63 -2.61
N PRO A 391 10.84 20.02 -1.43
CA PRO A 391 11.50 20.42 -0.19
C PRO A 391 13.04 20.39 -0.31
N PRO A 392 13.78 21.41 0.16
CA PRO A 392 15.24 21.49 -0.06
C PRO A 392 16.06 20.32 0.48
N ILE A 393 15.60 19.66 1.55
CA ILE A 393 16.25 18.48 2.14
C ILE A 393 16.26 17.27 1.20
N ASP A 394 15.35 17.21 0.23
CA ASP A 394 15.19 16.07 -0.67
C ASP A 394 16.41 15.94 -1.60
N ALA A 395 17.08 17.06 -1.94
CA ALA A 395 18.32 17.04 -2.71
C ALA A 395 19.45 16.27 -2.00
N ASP A 396 19.59 16.45 -0.67
CA ASP A 396 20.61 15.76 0.11
C ASP A 396 20.25 14.28 0.33
N ILE A 397 18.96 13.97 0.52
CA ILE A 397 18.45 12.58 0.63
C ILE A 397 18.73 11.81 -0.67
N LEU A 398 18.40 12.39 -1.82
CA LEU A 398 18.61 11.77 -3.13
C LEU A 398 20.10 11.63 -3.47
N ALA A 399 20.93 12.62 -3.10
CA ALA A 399 22.38 12.54 -3.25
C ALA A 399 23.03 11.44 -2.38
N GLY A 400 22.35 10.98 -1.32
CA GLY A 400 22.76 9.85 -0.48
C GLY A 400 22.44 8.47 -1.07
N LEU A 401 21.67 8.37 -2.15
CA LEU A 401 21.29 7.08 -2.76
C LEU A 401 22.37 6.53 -3.68
N THR A 402 22.69 5.25 -3.53
CA THR A 402 23.60 4.53 -4.45
C THR A 402 23.02 4.38 -5.85
N ASN A 403 21.69 4.26 -5.96
CA ASN A 403 20.97 4.09 -7.23
C ASN A 403 19.61 4.81 -7.13
N PRO A 404 19.52 6.11 -7.46
CA PRO A 404 18.27 6.86 -7.40
C PRO A 404 17.29 6.39 -8.51
N PRO A 405 15.96 6.41 -8.27
CA PRO A 405 14.97 6.07 -9.29
C PRO A 405 15.00 7.03 -10.48
N THR A 406 14.71 6.51 -11.68
CA THR A 406 14.60 7.32 -12.92
C THR A 406 13.16 7.47 -13.43
N GLU A 407 12.22 6.70 -12.86
CA GLU A 407 10.78 6.78 -13.11
C GLU A 407 10.01 6.18 -11.91
N SER A 408 8.69 6.37 -11.84
CA SER A 408 7.84 5.75 -10.82
C SER A 408 7.38 4.35 -11.24
N GLY A 409 7.59 3.35 -10.38
CA GLY A 409 7.16 1.97 -10.61
C GLY A 409 7.98 0.97 -9.77
N ASN A 410 7.66 -0.33 -9.84
CA ASN A 410 8.43 -1.44 -9.23
C ASN A 410 8.83 -1.24 -7.75
N GLY A 411 8.01 -0.53 -6.98
CA GLY A 411 8.29 -0.16 -5.59
C GLY A 411 9.50 0.76 -5.42
N MET A 412 9.97 1.46 -6.46
CA MET A 412 11.15 2.34 -6.47
C MET A 412 10.96 3.64 -5.66
N TYR A 413 10.52 3.50 -4.41
CA TYR A 413 10.39 4.62 -3.48
C TYR A 413 11.75 5.11 -2.96
N VAL A 414 11.76 6.38 -2.59
CA VAL A 414 12.74 6.98 -1.69
C VAL A 414 12.01 7.30 -0.39
N VAL A 415 12.57 6.96 0.76
CA VAL A 415 12.03 7.32 2.08
C VAL A 415 12.92 8.33 2.78
N ASP A 416 12.30 9.22 3.56
CA ASP A 416 12.99 10.18 4.41
C ASP A 416 13.72 9.43 5.55
N PRO A 417 15.07 9.45 5.60
CA PRO A 417 15.84 8.68 6.57
C PRO A 417 15.66 9.18 8.01
N ASN A 418 15.15 10.40 8.21
CA ASN A 418 14.87 10.98 9.52
C ASN A 418 13.43 10.71 9.99
N GLY A 419 12.56 10.19 9.11
CA GLY A 419 11.16 9.97 9.40
C GLY A 419 10.36 11.26 9.62
N THR A 420 10.73 12.36 8.96
CA THR A 420 9.86 13.54 8.90
C THR A 420 8.60 13.22 8.09
N ARG A 421 7.41 13.40 8.69
CA ARG A 421 6.14 13.05 8.02
C ARG A 421 5.79 14.11 6.97
N ARG A 422 5.50 13.67 5.75
CA ARG A 422 5.26 14.53 4.58
C ARG A 422 3.77 14.59 4.25
N GLY A 423 3.31 15.69 3.66
CA GLY A 423 1.89 15.83 3.34
C GLY A 423 1.52 17.04 2.48
N PRO A 424 0.27 17.08 1.99
CA PRO A 424 -0.18 18.04 0.98
C PRO A 424 -0.54 19.44 1.53
N PHE A 425 -0.30 19.71 2.82
CA PHE A 425 -0.67 20.96 3.49
C PHE A 425 0.52 21.57 4.25
N ALA A 426 0.74 22.87 4.07
CA ALA A 426 1.82 23.63 4.73
C ALA A 426 1.42 24.24 6.09
N ASP A 427 0.13 24.24 6.40
CA ASP A 427 -0.51 24.83 7.57
C ASP A 427 -1.10 23.76 8.51
N ALA A 428 -0.45 22.60 8.61
CA ALA A 428 -0.89 21.51 9.49
C ALA A 428 -0.66 21.84 10.97
N ALA A 429 -1.64 21.49 11.82
CA ALA A 429 -1.44 21.42 13.26
C ALA A 429 -0.86 20.03 13.59
N ALA A 430 0.39 19.98 14.07
CA ALA A 430 1.12 18.74 14.30
C ALA A 430 1.73 18.68 15.70
N ALA A 431 1.80 17.48 16.26
CA ALA A 431 2.51 17.17 17.51
C ALA A 431 3.87 16.47 17.27
N HIS A 432 4.30 16.42 16.02
CA HIS A 432 5.56 15.86 15.52
C HIS A 432 6.06 16.72 14.36
N ASP A 433 7.32 16.52 13.96
CA ASP A 433 7.86 17.19 12.77
C ASP A 433 7.09 16.80 11.52
N PHE A 434 6.85 17.79 10.65
CA PHE A 434 6.17 17.58 9.36
C PHE A 434 6.77 18.47 8.28
N LEU A 435 6.57 18.06 7.02
CA LEU A 435 7.08 18.77 5.85
C LEU A 435 5.99 18.83 4.76
N TYR A 436 5.75 20.02 4.23
CA TYR A 436 4.89 20.17 3.05
C TYR A 436 5.55 19.50 1.84
N SER A 437 4.81 18.68 1.10
CA SER A 437 5.31 17.94 -0.07
C SER A 437 4.29 18.02 -1.22
N PRO A 438 4.64 18.64 -2.36
CA PRO A 438 3.80 18.65 -3.57
C PRO A 438 3.51 17.23 -4.10
N PHE A 439 4.50 16.34 -4.08
CA PHE A 439 4.41 14.93 -4.46
C PHE A 439 3.22 14.18 -3.82
N HIS A 440 2.83 14.56 -2.60
CA HIS A 440 1.63 14.02 -1.92
C HIS A 440 0.29 14.42 -2.57
N ARG A 441 0.31 15.18 -3.68
CA ARG A 441 -0.82 15.61 -4.50
C ARG A 441 -0.74 15.07 -5.93
N GLU A 442 0.22 14.21 -6.22
CA GLU A 442 0.56 13.74 -7.56
C GLU A 442 0.35 12.23 -7.69
N ALA A 443 -0.15 11.80 -8.85
CA ALA A 443 -0.39 10.38 -9.13
C ALA A 443 0.90 9.54 -9.10
N ALA A 444 2.07 10.15 -9.32
CA ALA A 444 3.38 9.49 -9.28
C ALA A 444 3.65 8.83 -7.92
N LEU A 445 3.15 9.38 -6.82
CA LEU A 445 3.22 8.75 -5.49
C LEU A 445 2.56 7.36 -5.51
N CYS A 446 1.37 7.24 -6.11
CA CYS A 446 0.69 5.96 -6.31
C CYS A 446 1.41 5.09 -7.35
N GLY A 447 1.94 5.71 -8.40
CA GLY A 447 2.69 5.05 -9.48
C GLY A 447 3.86 4.20 -9.00
N THR A 448 4.53 4.64 -7.92
CA THR A 448 5.56 3.88 -7.19
C THR A 448 5.24 2.38 -7.03
N CYS A 449 4.00 2.03 -6.68
CA CYS A 449 3.57 0.64 -6.46
C CYS A 449 2.52 0.16 -7.47
N HIS A 450 2.00 1.03 -8.34
CA HIS A 450 0.92 0.72 -9.29
C HIS A 450 1.33 0.82 -10.78
N ASP A 451 2.62 0.87 -11.06
CA ASP A 451 3.21 0.43 -12.33
C ASP A 451 4.23 -0.68 -12.02
N VAL A 452 3.91 -1.93 -12.38
CA VAL A 452 4.66 -3.12 -11.93
C VAL A 452 5.11 -3.95 -13.13
N SER A 453 6.38 -4.31 -13.15
CA SER A 453 7.01 -5.08 -14.20
C SER A 453 7.94 -6.14 -13.62
N ASN A 454 8.08 -7.28 -14.28
CA ASN A 454 9.00 -8.32 -13.87
C ASN A 454 10.42 -8.00 -14.37
N PRO A 455 11.40 -7.72 -13.49
CA PRO A 455 12.78 -7.39 -13.89
C PRO A 455 13.58 -8.57 -14.42
N ALA A 456 13.13 -9.81 -14.26
CA ALA A 456 13.80 -10.97 -14.84
C ALA A 456 13.72 -11.01 -16.38
N PHE A 457 12.92 -10.12 -17.00
CA PHE A 457 12.69 -10.09 -18.45
C PHE A 457 12.82 -8.67 -19.05
N GLU A 458 13.67 -8.52 -20.05
CA GLU A 458 13.86 -7.27 -20.82
C GLU A 458 13.28 -7.37 -22.25
N LYS A 459 12.81 -6.24 -22.78
CA LYS A 459 12.23 -6.13 -24.13
C LYS A 459 13.32 -6.08 -25.21
N ASN A 460 13.43 -7.12 -26.01
CA ASN A 460 14.40 -7.17 -27.10
C ASN A 460 14.02 -6.25 -28.28
N GLY A 461 14.93 -6.10 -29.25
CA GLY A 461 14.74 -5.23 -30.42
C GLY A 461 13.57 -5.58 -31.35
N ASN A 462 12.94 -6.75 -31.19
CA ASN A 462 11.72 -7.15 -31.91
C ASN A 462 10.44 -6.87 -31.10
N GLY A 463 10.56 -6.37 -29.86
CA GLY A 463 9.44 -6.09 -28.97
C GLY A 463 8.99 -7.26 -28.08
N ASN A 464 9.66 -8.42 -28.16
CA ASN A 464 9.37 -9.57 -27.29
C ASN A 464 10.16 -9.45 -25.97
N TYR A 465 9.57 -9.90 -24.87
CA TYR A 465 10.26 -9.96 -23.57
C TYR A 465 11.01 -11.28 -23.44
N VAL A 466 12.31 -11.22 -23.17
CA VAL A 466 13.21 -12.38 -23.07
C VAL A 466 13.85 -12.43 -21.68
N PRO A 467 14.11 -13.62 -21.13
CA PRO A 467 14.73 -13.74 -19.83
C PRO A 467 16.17 -13.21 -19.85
N ASN A 468 16.55 -12.55 -18.77
CA ASN A 468 17.89 -12.00 -18.57
C ASN A 468 18.90 -13.11 -18.22
N ALA A 469 20.17 -12.76 -18.12
CA ALA A 469 21.16 -13.67 -17.55
C ALA A 469 20.94 -13.79 -16.04
N PHE A 470 20.66 -15.01 -15.54
CA PHE A 470 20.43 -15.25 -14.12
C PHE A 470 21.59 -14.76 -13.24
N ASP A 471 21.27 -14.34 -12.02
CA ASP A 471 22.18 -13.73 -11.06
C ASP A 471 22.75 -12.37 -11.51
N THR A 472 22.02 -11.64 -12.37
CA THR A 472 22.37 -10.28 -12.77
C THR A 472 21.12 -9.38 -12.85
N PRO A 473 21.22 -8.11 -12.42
CA PRO A 473 20.11 -7.17 -12.60
C PRO A 473 19.88 -6.87 -14.07
N ALA A 474 18.63 -6.52 -14.41
CA ALA A 474 18.28 -6.01 -15.74
C ALA A 474 19.19 -4.84 -16.16
N SER A 475 19.54 -4.78 -17.44
CA SER A 475 20.39 -3.72 -17.99
C SER A 475 19.67 -2.36 -18.06
N ASN A 476 18.34 -2.37 -18.12
CA ASN A 476 17.47 -1.22 -18.10
C ASN A 476 16.25 -1.47 -17.20
N LEU A 477 16.18 -0.71 -16.10
CA LEU A 477 15.21 -0.89 -15.01
C LEU A 477 13.89 -0.12 -15.22
N SER A 478 13.70 0.51 -16.39
CA SER A 478 12.43 1.15 -16.76
C SER A 478 11.31 0.10 -16.89
N ALA A 479 10.19 0.32 -16.21
CA ALA A 479 8.97 -0.45 -16.36
C ALA A 479 8.51 -0.53 -17.83
N ASN A 480 8.77 0.50 -18.65
CA ASN A 480 8.43 0.48 -20.08
C ASN A 480 9.30 -0.49 -20.91
N HIS A 481 10.46 -0.90 -20.37
CA HIS A 481 11.38 -1.85 -20.99
C HIS A 481 11.28 -3.27 -20.39
N LEU A 482 10.92 -3.36 -19.12
CA LEU A 482 10.66 -4.63 -18.42
C LEU A 482 9.29 -5.22 -18.80
N LEU A 483 9.11 -6.52 -18.54
CA LEU A 483 7.84 -7.21 -18.85
C LEU A 483 6.65 -6.61 -18.06
N PRO A 484 5.55 -6.19 -18.72
CA PRO A 484 4.35 -5.72 -18.05
C PRO A 484 3.66 -6.79 -17.21
N VAL A 485 3.41 -6.43 -15.96
CA VAL A 485 2.56 -7.16 -15.01
C VAL A 485 1.33 -6.33 -14.69
N GLU A 486 1.52 -5.11 -14.19
CA GLU A 486 0.47 -4.11 -13.97
C GLU A 486 0.84 -2.79 -14.66
N ARG A 487 -0.16 -2.12 -15.25
CA ARG A 487 0.02 -0.83 -15.94
C ARG A 487 -0.94 0.25 -15.45
N THR A 488 -1.50 0.13 -14.25
CA THR A 488 -2.53 1.03 -13.73
C THR A 488 -2.11 2.50 -13.80
N TYR A 489 -0.87 2.81 -13.42
CA TYR A 489 -0.33 4.16 -13.50
C TYR A 489 -0.07 4.61 -14.94
N SER A 490 0.60 3.81 -15.77
CA SER A 490 0.83 4.14 -17.19
C SER A 490 -0.47 4.29 -18.01
N GLU A 491 -1.49 3.49 -17.72
CA GLU A 491 -2.84 3.58 -18.31
C GLU A 491 -3.51 4.90 -17.94
N TRP A 492 -3.42 5.33 -16.68
CA TRP A 492 -3.90 6.65 -16.23
C TRP A 492 -3.10 7.81 -16.84
N LEU A 493 -1.76 7.70 -16.87
CA LEU A 493 -0.85 8.72 -17.37
C LEU A 493 -1.13 9.06 -18.84
N ASN A 494 -1.57 8.08 -19.61
CA ASN A 494 -1.93 8.19 -21.04
C ASN A 494 -3.45 8.27 -21.28
N SER A 495 -4.23 8.67 -20.27
CA SER A 495 -5.67 8.91 -20.36
C SER A 495 -6.03 10.40 -20.35
N ALA A 496 -7.29 10.73 -20.62
CA ALA A 496 -7.84 12.08 -20.50
C ALA A 496 -7.90 12.59 -19.04
N TYR A 497 -7.77 11.71 -18.04
CA TYR A 497 -7.75 12.09 -16.62
C TYR A 497 -6.46 12.84 -16.28
N ASN A 498 -5.32 12.40 -16.82
CA ASN A 498 -4.05 13.12 -16.74
C ASN A 498 -4.03 14.36 -17.67
N SER A 499 -4.92 15.32 -17.41
CA SER A 499 -5.00 16.60 -18.12
C SER A 499 -5.15 17.76 -17.14
N PRO A 500 -4.79 19.00 -17.52
CA PRO A 500 -4.90 20.15 -16.62
C PRO A 500 -6.32 20.40 -16.08
N THR A 501 -7.35 20.02 -16.85
CA THR A 501 -8.78 20.12 -16.48
C THR A 501 -9.31 18.88 -15.77
N GLY A 502 -8.70 17.71 -15.97
CA GLY A 502 -9.26 16.42 -15.58
C GLY A 502 -10.54 16.07 -16.35
N VAL A 503 -11.27 15.08 -15.81
CA VAL A 503 -12.56 14.59 -16.31
C VAL A 503 -13.65 14.90 -15.29
N TYR A 504 -14.83 15.33 -15.75
CA TYR A 504 -16.00 15.52 -14.89
C TYR A 504 -16.51 14.16 -14.39
N ALA A 505 -16.35 13.89 -13.09
CA ALA A 505 -16.77 12.64 -12.45
C ALA A 505 -17.08 12.86 -10.95
N PRO A 506 -18.14 13.63 -10.62
CA PRO A 506 -18.48 14.01 -9.24
C PRO A 506 -18.79 12.82 -8.32
N ALA A 507 -19.16 11.66 -8.88
CA ALA A 507 -19.34 10.42 -8.12
C ALA A 507 -18.07 10.02 -7.35
N PHE A 508 -16.89 10.23 -7.94
CA PHE A 508 -15.62 9.87 -7.30
C PHE A 508 -15.00 11.04 -6.52
N GLY A 509 -15.08 12.27 -7.05
CA GLY A 509 -14.33 13.42 -6.53
C GLY A 509 -14.70 13.91 -5.13
N GLY A 510 -15.85 13.47 -4.58
CA GLY A 510 -16.37 13.95 -3.29
C GLY A 510 -16.79 15.41 -3.39
N ASN A 511 -16.05 16.31 -2.73
CA ASN A 511 -16.21 17.75 -2.86
C ASN A 511 -15.65 18.32 -4.19
N ARG A 512 -15.12 17.48 -5.10
CA ARG A 512 -14.63 17.86 -6.44
C ARG A 512 -15.56 17.33 -7.52
N GLU A 513 -15.93 18.17 -8.48
CA GLU A 513 -16.67 17.76 -9.68
C GLU A 513 -15.75 17.16 -10.76
N TYR A 514 -14.51 17.62 -10.83
CA TYR A 514 -13.49 17.17 -11.79
C TYR A 514 -12.39 16.41 -11.06
N VAL A 515 -11.97 15.29 -11.64
CA VAL A 515 -10.92 14.41 -11.13
C VAL A 515 -9.80 14.32 -12.15
N ARG A 516 -8.55 14.39 -11.69
CA ARG A 516 -7.36 14.37 -12.57
C ARG A 516 -6.27 13.40 -12.12
N VAL A 517 -5.96 13.32 -10.82
CA VAL A 517 -4.96 12.39 -10.26
C VAL A 517 -5.62 11.23 -9.52
N CYS A 518 -4.87 10.15 -9.27
CA CYS A 518 -5.34 8.96 -8.54
C CYS A 518 -6.04 9.32 -7.22
N GLN A 519 -5.48 10.28 -6.47
CA GLN A 519 -6.01 10.77 -5.21
C GLN A 519 -7.39 11.44 -5.33
N ASP A 520 -7.74 12.03 -6.48
CA ASP A 520 -9.04 12.69 -6.62
C ASP A 520 -10.20 11.68 -6.56
N CYS A 521 -9.99 10.45 -7.02
CA CYS A 521 -10.96 9.36 -6.95
C CYS A 521 -10.78 8.48 -5.71
N HIS A 522 -9.56 8.02 -5.44
CA HIS A 522 -9.26 7.03 -4.40
C HIS A 522 -8.91 7.64 -3.03
N MET A 523 -8.72 8.95 -2.96
CA MET A 523 -8.55 9.70 -1.70
C MET A 523 -9.43 10.95 -1.72
N ARG A 524 -10.69 10.75 -2.13
CA ARG A 524 -11.65 11.82 -2.48
C ARG A 524 -11.71 12.94 -1.44
N ALA A 525 -11.94 14.15 -1.93
CA ALA A 525 -12.02 15.34 -1.10
C ALA A 525 -13.26 15.29 -0.19
N ILE A 526 -13.06 15.39 1.12
CA ILE A 526 -14.13 15.49 2.11
C ILE A 526 -14.00 16.76 2.95
N THR A 527 -15.09 17.14 3.61
CA THR A 527 -15.09 18.26 4.57
C THR A 527 -14.79 17.74 5.97
N GLY A 528 -13.70 18.19 6.59
CA GLY A 528 -13.31 17.71 7.91
C GLY A 528 -11.99 18.27 8.43
N TYR A 529 -11.59 17.80 9.62
CA TYR A 529 -10.31 18.12 10.26
C TYR A 529 -9.29 17.01 9.98
N GLY A 530 -8.02 17.37 9.83
CA GLY A 530 -6.95 16.39 9.58
C GLY A 530 -6.50 15.60 10.81
N CYS A 531 -6.83 16.08 12.02
CA CYS A 531 -6.56 15.43 13.30
C CYS A 531 -7.43 16.04 14.40
N SER A 532 -7.42 15.43 15.58
CA SER A 532 -8.18 15.86 16.77
C SER A 532 -7.56 17.05 17.55
N LEU A 533 -6.41 17.58 17.12
CA LEU A 533 -5.70 18.64 17.84
C LEU A 533 -6.46 19.98 17.80
N ALA A 534 -6.41 20.72 18.90
CA ALA A 534 -6.99 22.05 18.97
C ALA A 534 -6.25 23.02 18.03
N GLY A 535 -7.01 23.78 17.23
CA GLY A 535 -6.47 24.72 16.23
C GLY A 535 -6.24 24.10 14.85
N THR A 536 -6.52 22.81 14.65
CA THR A 536 -6.50 22.17 13.33
C THR A 536 -7.47 22.88 12.36
N PRO A 537 -7.04 23.26 11.15
CA PRO A 537 -7.94 23.86 10.16
C PRO A 537 -9.04 22.90 9.71
N LEU A 538 -10.27 23.41 9.58
CA LEU A 538 -11.34 22.73 8.84
C LEU A 538 -11.04 22.88 7.35
N ARG A 539 -11.00 21.76 6.62
CA ARG A 539 -10.74 21.73 5.17
C ARG A 539 -11.94 21.19 4.42
N SER A 540 -12.16 21.64 3.19
CA SER A 540 -13.09 21.03 2.22
C SER A 540 -12.38 20.14 1.20
N ASP A 541 -11.05 20.06 1.25
CA ASP A 541 -10.20 19.27 0.36
C ASP A 541 -9.36 18.23 1.12
N LEU A 542 -9.79 17.84 2.32
CA LEU A 542 -9.13 16.79 3.11
C LEU A 542 -9.21 15.46 2.35
N PRO A 543 -8.09 14.75 2.12
CA PRO A 543 -8.12 13.45 1.45
C PRO A 543 -8.67 12.36 2.38
N SER A 544 -9.76 11.71 1.97
CA SER A 544 -10.19 10.44 2.59
C SER A 544 -9.09 9.40 2.42
N HIS A 545 -8.85 8.53 3.42
CA HIS A 545 -7.86 7.45 3.31
C HIS A 545 -8.52 6.10 3.00
N ASP A 546 -9.68 6.10 2.34
CA ASP A 546 -10.40 4.86 2.02
C ASP A 546 -9.73 4.01 0.92
N GLN A 547 -9.11 4.64 -0.09
CA GLN A 547 -8.24 3.98 -1.08
C GLN A 547 -8.91 2.76 -1.75
N ALA A 548 -10.22 2.86 -1.95
CA ALA A 548 -11.05 1.73 -2.33
C ALA A 548 -10.84 1.33 -3.80
N GLY A 549 -10.74 0.01 -4.03
CA GLY A 549 -10.77 -0.64 -5.34
C GLY A 549 -11.98 -1.56 -5.47
N GLY A 550 -11.82 -2.70 -6.16
CA GLY A 550 -12.89 -3.69 -6.33
C GLY A 550 -12.96 -4.81 -5.26
N SER A 551 -12.07 -4.84 -4.27
CA SER A 551 -11.98 -5.97 -3.32
C SER A 551 -13.06 -5.89 -2.24
N THR A 552 -14.14 -6.65 -2.39
CA THR A 552 -15.22 -6.78 -1.39
C THR A 552 -15.11 -8.08 -0.59
N TRP A 553 -15.04 -9.21 -1.28
CA TRP A 553 -15.07 -10.55 -0.65
C TRP A 553 -13.87 -10.79 0.27
N MET A 554 -12.66 -10.41 -0.16
CA MET A 554 -11.44 -10.62 0.63
C MET A 554 -11.43 -9.76 1.89
N LEU A 555 -11.83 -8.48 1.78
CA LEU A 555 -12.08 -7.62 2.94
C LEU A 555 -13.07 -8.27 3.91
N ALA A 556 -14.15 -8.85 3.38
CA ALA A 556 -15.15 -9.52 4.21
C ALA A 556 -14.61 -10.75 4.96
N ARG A 557 -13.49 -11.36 4.54
CA ARG A 557 -12.85 -12.47 5.27
C ARG A 557 -11.91 -11.98 6.38
N MET A 558 -11.33 -10.78 6.27
CA MET A 558 -10.33 -10.28 7.23
C MET A 558 -10.75 -10.36 8.72
N PRO A 559 -11.99 -10.02 9.13
CA PRO A 559 -12.40 -10.13 10.53
C PRO A 559 -12.55 -11.56 11.04
N GLU A 560 -12.82 -12.51 10.14
CA GLU A 560 -12.94 -13.94 10.47
C GLU A 560 -11.56 -14.59 10.63
N LEU A 561 -10.61 -14.17 9.78
CA LEU A 561 -9.23 -14.68 9.78
C LEU A 561 -8.36 -14.03 10.87
N TYR A 562 -8.56 -12.74 11.15
CA TYR A 562 -7.70 -11.93 12.03
C TYR A 562 -8.50 -11.13 13.09
N PRO A 563 -9.39 -11.76 13.88
CA PRO A 563 -10.40 -11.08 14.71
C PRO A 563 -9.86 -10.12 15.78
N ASN A 564 -8.58 -10.21 16.14
CA ASN A 564 -7.93 -9.34 17.14
C ASN A 564 -6.89 -8.38 16.53
N GLU A 565 -6.68 -8.39 15.20
CA GLU A 565 -5.70 -7.54 14.51
C GLU A 565 -6.34 -6.50 13.57
N VAL A 566 -7.63 -6.64 13.22
CA VAL A 566 -8.32 -5.79 12.25
C VAL A 566 -9.59 -5.14 12.82
N ASN A 567 -9.97 -3.98 12.28
CA ASN A 567 -11.19 -3.27 12.66
C ASN A 567 -12.37 -3.70 11.77
N ALA A 568 -13.20 -4.61 12.27
CA ALA A 568 -14.36 -5.14 11.54
C ALA A 568 -15.37 -4.05 11.10
N ASN A 569 -15.56 -2.99 11.89
CA ASN A 569 -16.48 -1.90 11.55
C ASN A 569 -15.93 -1.05 10.39
N ALA A 570 -14.63 -0.76 10.40
CA ALA A 570 -13.96 -0.08 9.29
C ALA A 570 -14.05 -0.89 7.99
N ILE A 571 -13.84 -2.20 8.08
CA ILE A 571 -13.94 -3.15 6.95
C ILE A 571 -15.35 -3.17 6.35
N VAL A 572 -16.41 -3.21 7.16
CA VAL A 572 -17.80 -3.15 6.64
C VAL A 572 -18.05 -1.86 5.85
N VAL A 573 -17.56 -0.72 6.32
CA VAL A 573 -17.63 0.56 5.59
C VAL A 573 -16.76 0.54 4.34
N GLY A 574 -15.57 -0.07 4.40
CA GLY A 574 -14.67 -0.27 3.25
C GLY A 574 -15.29 -1.10 2.13
N ILE A 575 -16.00 -2.18 2.46
CA ILE A 575 -16.75 -3.00 1.50
C ILE A 575 -17.84 -2.16 0.81
N SER A 576 -18.61 -1.36 1.56
CA SER A 576 -19.60 -0.46 0.97
C SER A 576 -18.98 0.56 0.01
N ARG A 577 -17.75 1.04 0.29
CA ARG A 577 -17.00 1.94 -0.61
C ARG A 577 -16.51 1.21 -1.86
N ALA A 578 -16.00 -0.02 -1.74
CA ALA A 578 -15.60 -0.84 -2.87
C ALA A 578 -16.79 -1.17 -3.80
N GLN A 579 -17.95 -1.51 -3.23
CA GLN A 579 -19.19 -1.68 -4.00
C GLN A 579 -19.61 -0.38 -4.70
N TYR A 580 -19.54 0.76 -4.03
CA TYR A 580 -19.80 2.07 -4.65
C TYR A 580 -18.84 2.38 -5.81
N MET A 581 -17.54 2.08 -5.66
CA MET A 581 -16.55 2.24 -6.74
C MET A 581 -16.90 1.36 -7.94
N LEU A 582 -17.19 0.07 -7.74
CA LEU A 582 -17.61 -0.85 -8.80
C LEU A 582 -18.91 -0.39 -9.49
N GLN A 583 -19.86 0.14 -8.71
CA GLN A 583 -21.12 0.71 -9.20
C GLN A 583 -20.99 2.11 -9.82
N ASN A 584 -19.79 2.67 -9.97
CA ASN A 584 -19.57 3.90 -10.74
C ASN A 584 -18.46 3.74 -11.80
N ALA A 585 -17.62 2.71 -11.71
CA ALA A 585 -16.53 2.42 -12.63
C ALA A 585 -16.96 2.16 -14.09
N ALA A 586 -18.21 1.76 -14.31
CA ALA A 586 -18.73 1.48 -15.65
C ALA A 586 -20.20 1.87 -15.77
N ASP A 587 -20.60 2.36 -16.94
CA ASP A 587 -22.01 2.42 -17.34
C ASP A 587 -22.35 1.32 -18.33
N MET A 588 -23.63 0.95 -18.39
CA MET A 588 -24.13 -0.11 -19.25
C MET A 588 -25.45 0.32 -19.86
N LEU A 589 -25.53 0.22 -21.18
CA LEU A 589 -26.75 0.41 -21.97
C LEU A 589 -27.12 -0.94 -22.57
N ALA A 590 -28.40 -1.31 -22.51
CA ALA A 590 -28.93 -2.50 -23.15
C ALA A 590 -30.21 -2.12 -23.92
N LEU A 591 -30.29 -2.49 -25.19
CA LEU A 591 -31.40 -2.11 -26.08
C LEU A 591 -31.62 -3.16 -27.17
N GLN A 592 -32.86 -3.30 -27.62
CA GLN A 592 -33.23 -4.21 -28.70
C GLN A 592 -32.96 -3.56 -30.07
N GLN A 593 -32.29 -4.30 -30.97
CA GLN A 593 -32.12 -3.97 -32.38
C GLN A 593 -32.60 -5.16 -33.22
N GLY A 594 -33.86 -5.17 -33.61
CA GLY A 594 -34.45 -6.34 -34.27
C GLY A 594 -34.38 -7.59 -33.38
N ASP A 595 -33.91 -8.69 -33.95
CA ASP A 595 -33.71 -9.98 -33.26
C ASP A 595 -32.48 -10.00 -32.33
N GLN A 596 -31.78 -8.88 -32.16
CA GLN A 596 -30.61 -8.76 -31.29
C GLN A 596 -30.87 -7.86 -30.07
N LEU A 597 -30.22 -8.21 -28.97
CA LEU A 597 -30.04 -7.40 -27.78
C LEU A 597 -28.62 -6.84 -27.80
N HIS A 598 -28.50 -5.56 -28.11
CA HIS A 598 -27.25 -4.82 -28.14
C HIS A 598 -26.91 -4.33 -26.73
N VAL A 599 -25.68 -4.57 -26.28
CA VAL A 599 -25.18 -4.16 -24.97
C VAL A 599 -23.88 -3.37 -25.12
N SER A 600 -23.89 -2.11 -24.70
CA SER A 600 -22.70 -1.24 -24.65
C SER A 600 -22.23 -1.09 -23.20
N VAL A 601 -20.96 -1.38 -22.92
CA VAL A 601 -20.33 -1.15 -21.61
C VAL A 601 -19.30 -0.01 -21.74
N THR A 602 -19.49 1.07 -21.00
CA THR A 602 -18.63 2.27 -21.05
C THR A 602 -17.74 2.34 -19.81
N ASN A 603 -16.43 2.54 -19.99
CA ASN A 603 -15.47 2.70 -18.91
C ASN A 603 -15.44 4.15 -18.38
N ASN A 604 -15.71 4.32 -17.08
CA ASN A 604 -15.67 5.61 -16.36
C ASN A 604 -14.45 5.74 -15.43
N THR A 605 -13.45 4.87 -15.57
CA THR A 605 -12.19 4.92 -14.83
C THR A 605 -11.06 5.56 -15.63
N GLY A 606 -10.01 6.00 -14.94
CA GLY A 606 -8.82 6.59 -15.57
C GLY A 606 -7.88 5.58 -16.23
N HIS A 607 -8.09 4.30 -16.01
CA HIS A 607 -7.24 3.19 -16.46
C HIS A 607 -8.10 2.14 -17.20
N LYS A 608 -7.57 0.96 -17.53
CA LYS A 608 -8.41 -0.11 -18.09
C LYS A 608 -9.49 -0.57 -17.10
N LEU A 609 -10.55 -1.15 -17.64
CA LEU A 609 -11.63 -1.76 -16.88
C LEU A 609 -11.66 -3.28 -17.13
N PRO A 610 -11.27 -4.12 -16.14
CA PRO A 610 -10.60 -3.78 -14.88
C PRO A 610 -9.08 -3.53 -15.06
N THR A 611 -8.45 -2.80 -14.14
CA THR A 611 -6.98 -2.62 -14.08
C THR A 611 -6.34 -3.46 -12.95
N GLY A 612 -5.03 -3.32 -12.78
CA GLY A 612 -4.23 -3.95 -11.72
C GLY A 612 -3.89 -5.41 -11.99
N TYR A 613 -3.68 -6.19 -10.92
CA TYR A 613 -3.27 -7.60 -10.96
C TYR A 613 -4.02 -8.41 -12.05
N PRO A 614 -3.29 -9.01 -13.01
CA PRO A 614 -3.86 -9.50 -14.25
C PRO A 614 -4.64 -10.82 -14.12
N GLU A 615 -4.20 -11.72 -13.25
CA GLU A 615 -4.69 -13.10 -13.22
C GLU A 615 -5.98 -13.23 -12.39
N GLY A 616 -6.93 -14.04 -12.88
CA GLY A 616 -8.19 -14.36 -12.19
C GLY A 616 -9.19 -13.20 -12.05
N ARG A 617 -8.77 -11.94 -12.18
CA ARG A 617 -9.63 -10.76 -12.14
C ARG A 617 -10.41 -10.62 -13.44
N ARG A 618 -11.74 -10.58 -13.36
CA ARG A 618 -12.61 -10.48 -14.55
C ARG A 618 -13.84 -9.63 -14.32
N ILE A 619 -14.29 -8.98 -15.39
CA ILE A 619 -15.64 -8.40 -15.51
C ILE A 619 -16.36 -9.12 -16.64
N TRP A 620 -17.66 -9.36 -16.54
CA TRP A 620 -18.42 -9.95 -17.64
C TRP A 620 -19.87 -9.47 -17.72
N ILE A 621 -20.45 -9.63 -18.90
CA ILE A 621 -21.88 -9.43 -19.16
C ILE A 621 -22.59 -10.77 -19.01
N ASN A 622 -23.55 -10.86 -18.09
CA ASN A 622 -24.51 -11.95 -17.95
C ASN A 622 -25.85 -11.50 -18.54
N VAL A 623 -26.44 -12.32 -19.40
CA VAL A 623 -27.73 -12.02 -20.06
C VAL A 623 -28.71 -13.14 -19.77
N ARG A 624 -29.93 -12.79 -19.37
CA ARG A 624 -31.04 -13.73 -19.14
C ARG A 624 -32.24 -13.32 -19.96
N PHE A 625 -32.85 -14.31 -20.60
CA PHE A 625 -34.02 -14.15 -21.46
C PHE A 625 -35.21 -14.92 -20.87
N PHE A 626 -36.38 -14.29 -20.78
CA PHE A 626 -37.57 -14.83 -20.13
C PHE A 626 -38.80 -14.82 -21.05
N ASN A 627 -39.66 -15.82 -20.87
CA ASN A 627 -40.97 -15.91 -21.55
C ASN A 627 -42.03 -15.04 -20.85
N ALA A 628 -43.24 -14.99 -21.40
CA ALA A 628 -44.37 -14.23 -20.84
C ALA A 628 -44.88 -14.72 -19.46
N ALA A 629 -44.45 -15.89 -19.00
CA ALA A 629 -44.68 -16.39 -17.64
C ALA A 629 -43.53 -16.03 -16.67
N MET A 630 -42.55 -15.24 -17.12
CA MET A 630 -41.29 -14.93 -16.42
C MET A 630 -40.43 -16.17 -16.10
N GLU A 631 -40.55 -17.22 -16.91
CA GLU A 631 -39.67 -18.40 -16.84
C GLU A 631 -38.45 -18.19 -17.73
N LEU A 632 -37.27 -18.59 -17.24
CA LEU A 632 -35.99 -18.45 -17.94
C LEU A 632 -35.94 -19.36 -19.18
N ILE A 633 -35.78 -18.77 -20.36
CA ILE A 633 -35.57 -19.46 -21.64
C ILE A 633 -34.08 -19.80 -21.83
N ALA A 634 -33.21 -18.81 -21.63
CA ALA A 634 -31.77 -18.92 -21.83
C ALA A 634 -30.99 -17.96 -20.93
N GLU A 635 -29.75 -18.34 -20.61
CA GLU A 635 -28.80 -17.50 -19.88
C GLU A 635 -27.39 -17.66 -20.50
N SER A 636 -26.71 -16.53 -20.76
CA SER A 636 -25.29 -16.49 -21.15
C SER A 636 -24.43 -15.99 -19.98
N ALA A 637 -23.21 -16.51 -19.88
CA ALA A 637 -22.23 -16.23 -18.82
C ALA A 637 -22.78 -16.40 -17.39
N ALA A 638 -23.54 -17.49 -17.18
CA ALA A 638 -24.10 -17.85 -15.88
C ALA A 638 -23.00 -18.15 -14.85
N TYR A 639 -23.15 -17.66 -13.62
CA TYR A 639 -22.25 -17.98 -12.51
C TYR A 639 -22.87 -18.98 -11.52
N ASN A 640 -22.19 -20.11 -11.31
CA ASN A 640 -22.62 -21.13 -10.37
C ASN A 640 -21.95 -20.93 -9.00
N ALA A 641 -22.64 -20.27 -8.07
CA ALA A 641 -22.12 -19.98 -6.73
C ALA A 641 -21.80 -21.23 -5.87
N ALA A 642 -22.35 -22.41 -6.19
CA ALA A 642 -22.04 -23.64 -5.46
C ALA A 642 -20.68 -24.24 -5.87
N THR A 643 -20.31 -24.11 -7.15
CA THR A 643 -19.08 -24.68 -7.73
C THR A 643 -17.98 -23.65 -8.00
N GLY A 644 -18.31 -22.35 -8.01
CA GLY A 644 -17.42 -21.24 -8.36
C GLY A 644 -17.20 -21.05 -9.88
N VAL A 645 -17.90 -21.83 -10.72
CA VAL A 645 -17.70 -21.86 -12.17
C VAL A 645 -18.48 -20.73 -12.85
N LEU A 646 -17.80 -20.00 -13.75
CA LEU A 646 -18.43 -19.15 -14.76
C LEU A 646 -18.61 -19.96 -16.04
N THR A 647 -19.81 -19.97 -16.62
CA THR A 647 -20.06 -20.60 -17.91
C THR A 647 -19.43 -19.76 -19.03
N GLU A 648 -18.54 -20.35 -19.82
CA GLU A 648 -18.01 -19.75 -21.05
C GLU A 648 -18.72 -20.35 -22.28
N ASP A 649 -19.98 -19.93 -22.50
CA ASP A 649 -20.71 -20.23 -23.74
C ASP A 649 -20.20 -19.38 -24.92
N PRO A 650 -20.52 -19.72 -26.19
CA PRO A 650 -20.01 -18.99 -27.36
C PRO A 650 -20.36 -17.50 -27.43
N THR A 651 -21.30 -17.01 -26.62
CA THR A 651 -21.69 -15.60 -26.52
C THR A 651 -21.21 -14.91 -25.24
N ALA A 652 -20.47 -15.61 -24.37
CA ALA A 652 -19.98 -15.07 -23.11
C ALA A 652 -18.94 -13.96 -23.32
N LYS A 653 -19.25 -12.73 -22.89
CA LYS A 653 -18.34 -11.58 -22.97
C LYS A 653 -17.63 -11.36 -21.63
N VAL A 654 -16.40 -11.86 -21.55
CA VAL A 654 -15.51 -11.72 -20.37
C VAL A 654 -14.35 -10.78 -20.68
N TYR A 655 -14.26 -9.68 -19.96
CA TYR A 655 -13.17 -8.70 -19.95
C TYR A 655 -12.11 -9.10 -18.93
N GLU A 656 -10.94 -9.51 -19.44
CA GLU A 656 -9.85 -10.09 -18.67
C GLU A 656 -8.52 -9.92 -19.42
N THR A 657 -7.42 -10.23 -18.74
CA THR A 657 -6.11 -10.41 -19.38
C THR A 657 -5.58 -11.81 -19.05
N LYS A 658 -4.85 -12.41 -19.99
CA LYS A 658 -4.21 -13.72 -19.85
C LYS A 658 -2.73 -13.59 -20.18
N PRO A 659 -1.88 -13.36 -19.17
CA PRO A 659 -0.44 -13.61 -19.27
C PRO A 659 -0.15 -15.08 -19.56
N GLY A 660 1.07 -15.37 -19.98
CA GLY A 660 1.49 -16.72 -20.33
C GLY A 660 2.93 -16.79 -20.81
N LEU A 661 3.35 -17.99 -21.17
CA LEU A 661 4.66 -18.31 -21.75
C LEU A 661 4.59 -18.35 -23.27
N ASP A 662 5.64 -17.91 -23.95
CA ASP A 662 5.86 -18.15 -25.38
C ASP A 662 6.65 -19.45 -25.65
N SER A 663 6.73 -19.83 -26.92
CA SER A 663 7.46 -21.02 -27.42
C SER A 663 8.97 -21.01 -27.18
N ILE A 664 9.56 -19.90 -26.71
CA ILE A 664 10.98 -19.81 -26.37
C ILE A 664 11.18 -20.04 -24.88
N THR A 665 10.38 -19.39 -24.03
CA THR A 665 10.52 -19.45 -22.57
C THR A 665 9.92 -20.73 -21.99
N ALA A 666 8.75 -21.17 -22.47
CA ALA A 666 8.08 -22.41 -22.03
C ALA A 666 9.03 -23.63 -21.88
N PRO A 667 9.79 -24.05 -22.92
CA PRO A 667 10.70 -25.20 -22.80
C PRO A 667 11.94 -24.97 -21.92
N LEU A 668 12.27 -23.73 -21.55
CA LEU A 668 13.37 -23.43 -20.62
C LEU A 668 12.95 -23.67 -19.16
N VAL A 669 11.68 -23.43 -18.84
CA VAL A 669 11.09 -23.62 -17.51
C VAL A 669 10.36 -24.97 -17.38
N GLY A 670 10.17 -25.71 -18.48
CA GLY A 670 9.51 -27.03 -18.46
C GLY A 670 7.98 -26.99 -18.54
N GLU A 671 7.42 -25.80 -18.66
CA GLU A 671 5.97 -25.53 -18.72
C GLU A 671 5.45 -25.49 -20.17
N PRO A 672 4.13 -25.63 -20.39
CA PRO A 672 3.53 -25.53 -21.73
C PRO A 672 3.52 -24.09 -22.27
N GLU A 673 3.59 -23.93 -23.59
CA GLU A 673 3.32 -22.64 -24.26
C GLU A 673 1.83 -22.29 -24.15
N GLY A 674 1.54 -21.02 -23.83
CA GLY A 674 0.18 -20.49 -23.76
C GLY A 674 -0.09 -19.72 -22.46
N PRO A 675 -1.36 -19.36 -22.21
CA PRO A 675 -1.80 -18.75 -20.95
C PRO A 675 -1.44 -19.58 -19.73
N SER A 676 -0.96 -18.92 -18.67
CA SER A 676 -0.50 -19.58 -17.43
C SER A 676 -0.64 -18.65 -16.22
N PHE A 677 -0.77 -19.24 -15.03
CA PHE A 677 -0.77 -18.55 -13.73
C PHE A 677 0.60 -18.62 -13.01
N HIS A 678 1.65 -19.14 -13.68
CA HIS A 678 3.03 -19.03 -13.22
C HIS A 678 3.53 -17.59 -13.39
N PHE A 679 3.00 -16.71 -12.55
CA PHE A 679 3.07 -15.24 -12.61
C PHE A 679 4.47 -14.69 -12.92
N VAL A 680 5.51 -15.25 -12.30
CA VAL A 680 6.91 -14.80 -12.45
C VAL A 680 7.65 -15.42 -13.63
N LEU A 681 7.11 -16.48 -14.24
CA LEU A 681 7.69 -17.14 -15.43
C LEU A 681 7.05 -16.66 -16.73
N ASN A 682 5.81 -16.20 -16.67
CA ASN A 682 5.09 -15.58 -17.78
C ASN A 682 5.96 -14.51 -18.46
N ASN A 683 6.00 -14.51 -19.80
CA ASN A 683 6.80 -13.56 -20.59
C ASN A 683 6.00 -12.90 -21.75
N ARG A 684 4.70 -13.19 -21.85
CA ARG A 684 3.84 -12.72 -22.94
C ARG A 684 2.40 -12.51 -22.48
N ILE A 685 1.75 -11.46 -23.01
CA ILE A 685 0.30 -11.30 -22.92
C ILE A 685 -0.35 -11.99 -24.13
N TRP A 686 -1.21 -12.99 -23.89
CA TRP A 686 -1.92 -13.75 -24.92
C TRP A 686 -3.31 -13.20 -25.23
N LYS A 687 -3.97 -12.60 -24.23
CA LYS A 687 -5.25 -11.89 -24.33
C LYS A 687 -5.21 -10.68 -23.42
N ASP A 688 -5.73 -9.55 -23.87
CA ASP A 688 -6.13 -8.42 -23.03
C ASP A 688 -7.24 -7.67 -23.78
N ASN A 689 -8.49 -7.96 -23.44
CA ASN A 689 -9.66 -7.33 -24.03
C ASN A 689 -10.34 -6.31 -23.09
N ARG A 690 -9.65 -5.90 -22.02
CA ARG A 690 -10.18 -4.99 -20.99
C ARG A 690 -10.39 -3.60 -21.59
N ILE A 691 -11.52 -2.97 -21.26
CA ILE A 691 -11.96 -1.74 -21.93
C ILE A 691 -11.00 -0.60 -21.57
N PRO A 692 -10.39 0.11 -22.54
CA PRO A 692 -9.43 1.17 -22.26
C PRO A 692 -10.09 2.45 -21.70
N PRO A 693 -9.32 3.37 -21.08
CA PRO A 693 -9.86 4.60 -20.50
C PRO A 693 -10.21 5.66 -21.54
N ARG A 694 -11.02 6.64 -21.12
CA ARG A 694 -11.28 7.86 -21.91
C ARG A 694 -9.96 8.50 -22.33
N GLY A 695 -9.81 8.82 -23.61
CA GLY A 695 -8.58 9.40 -24.17
C GLY A 695 -7.55 8.38 -24.65
N PHE A 696 -7.89 7.08 -24.65
CA PHE A 696 -7.07 6.00 -25.21
C PHE A 696 -6.48 6.32 -26.59
N ASN A 697 -5.20 5.99 -26.76
CA ASN A 697 -4.50 6.05 -28.04
C ASN A 697 -3.63 4.80 -28.20
N ASN A 698 -3.78 4.11 -29.33
CA ASN A 698 -3.12 2.83 -29.58
C ASN A 698 -1.59 2.95 -29.56
N ALA A 699 -1.03 4.02 -30.13
CA ALA A 699 0.43 4.22 -30.18
C ALA A 699 1.02 4.50 -28.79
N ALA A 700 0.35 5.32 -27.96
CA ALA A 700 0.76 5.57 -26.58
C ALA A 700 0.75 4.28 -25.74
N PHE A 701 -0.33 3.49 -25.83
CA PHE A 701 -0.48 2.24 -25.06
C PHE A 701 0.51 1.14 -25.51
N ALA A 702 0.91 1.12 -26.79
CA ALA A 702 1.94 0.21 -27.28
C ALA A 702 3.35 0.49 -26.68
N ASN A 703 3.65 1.74 -26.34
CA ASN A 703 4.98 2.13 -25.83
C ASN A 703 5.29 1.48 -24.47
N PHE A 704 4.32 1.48 -23.56
CA PHE A 704 4.46 0.91 -22.21
C PHE A 704 4.03 -0.56 -22.10
N GLY A 705 3.63 -1.21 -23.21
CA GLY A 705 3.15 -2.59 -23.19
C GLY A 705 1.71 -2.76 -22.70
N GLY A 706 0.91 -1.69 -22.69
CA GLY A 706 -0.51 -1.71 -22.31
C GLY A 706 -1.49 -1.88 -23.48
N ALA A 707 -1.04 -2.18 -24.70
CA ALA A 707 -1.92 -2.37 -25.85
C ALA A 707 -2.95 -3.52 -25.61
N PRO A 708 -4.20 -3.41 -26.09
CA PRO A 708 -5.12 -4.54 -26.15
C PRO A 708 -4.57 -5.70 -27.01
N VAL A 709 -4.89 -6.94 -26.64
CA VAL A 709 -4.46 -8.17 -27.34
C VAL A 709 -5.66 -9.08 -27.56
N GLY A 710 -5.94 -9.44 -28.81
CA GLY A 710 -7.12 -10.22 -29.18
C GLY A 710 -8.44 -9.43 -29.19
N ALA A 711 -8.38 -8.11 -28.95
CA ALA A 711 -9.45 -7.15 -29.15
C ALA A 711 -8.90 -5.90 -29.86
N ALA A 712 -9.79 -5.10 -30.45
CA ALA A 712 -9.42 -3.86 -31.12
C ALA A 712 -10.35 -2.73 -30.65
N TYR A 713 -9.74 -1.60 -30.28
CA TYR A 713 -10.44 -0.37 -29.90
C TYR A 713 -9.90 0.78 -30.75
N ALA A 714 -10.78 1.62 -31.28
CA ALA A 714 -10.36 2.82 -32.01
C ALA A 714 -9.73 3.84 -31.06
N ASP A 715 -8.89 4.74 -31.58
CA ASP A 715 -8.39 5.87 -30.79
C ASP A 715 -9.57 6.72 -30.28
N GLY A 716 -9.54 7.04 -28.98
CA GLY A 716 -10.63 7.71 -28.28
C GLY A 716 -11.82 6.82 -27.89
N GLN A 717 -11.83 5.53 -28.25
CA GLN A 717 -12.84 4.58 -27.77
C GLN A 717 -12.55 4.19 -26.32
N TYR A 718 -13.59 4.22 -25.48
CA TYR A 718 -13.54 3.83 -24.05
C TYR A 718 -14.80 3.04 -23.65
N TRP A 719 -15.40 2.36 -24.62
CA TRP A 719 -16.54 1.47 -24.46
C TRP A 719 -16.35 0.24 -25.34
N ASP A 720 -17.09 -0.82 -25.02
CA ASP A 720 -17.16 -2.05 -25.79
C ASP A 720 -18.63 -2.39 -26.05
N ASP A 721 -18.93 -2.84 -27.27
CA ASP A 721 -20.27 -3.20 -27.74
C ASP A 721 -20.33 -4.71 -27.98
N THR A 722 -21.42 -5.35 -27.56
CA THR A 722 -21.64 -6.80 -27.69
C THR A 722 -23.12 -7.10 -27.98
N ASP A 723 -23.38 -7.87 -29.02
CA ASP A 723 -24.72 -8.27 -29.44
C ASP A 723 -25.06 -9.71 -29.02
N TYR A 724 -26.30 -9.91 -28.58
CA TYR A 724 -26.85 -11.21 -28.20
C TYR A 724 -28.09 -11.52 -29.03
N THR A 725 -28.16 -12.67 -29.70
CA THR A 725 -29.39 -13.11 -30.37
C THR A 725 -30.50 -13.37 -29.34
N ILE A 726 -31.66 -12.77 -29.54
CA ILE A 726 -32.83 -12.94 -28.68
C ILE A 726 -33.48 -14.31 -29.00
N PRO A 727 -33.63 -15.23 -28.02
CA PRO A 727 -34.30 -16.50 -28.25
C PRO A 727 -35.78 -16.32 -28.61
N ALA A 728 -36.31 -17.18 -29.49
CA ALA A 728 -37.72 -17.17 -29.85
C ALA A 728 -38.62 -17.38 -28.61
N GLY A 729 -39.72 -16.61 -28.52
CA GLY A 729 -40.65 -16.62 -27.38
C GLY A 729 -40.20 -15.80 -26.17
N THR A 730 -39.07 -15.10 -26.26
CA THR A 730 -38.64 -14.13 -25.24
C THR A 730 -39.46 -12.85 -25.30
N VAL A 731 -39.94 -12.37 -24.16
CA VAL A 731 -40.62 -11.06 -24.03
C VAL A 731 -39.93 -10.14 -23.02
N HIS A 732 -38.95 -10.63 -22.26
CA HIS A 732 -38.21 -9.84 -21.28
C HIS A 732 -36.75 -10.29 -21.22
N ALA A 733 -35.83 -9.34 -21.05
CA ALA A 733 -34.42 -9.63 -20.83
C ALA A 733 -33.84 -8.85 -19.63
N GLU A 734 -32.99 -9.53 -18.86
CA GLU A 734 -32.14 -8.91 -17.84
C GLU A 734 -30.67 -8.99 -18.26
N VAL A 735 -29.98 -7.87 -18.26
CA VAL A 735 -28.54 -7.76 -18.52
C VAL A 735 -27.85 -7.30 -17.25
N ARG A 736 -26.78 -8.00 -16.85
CA ARG A 736 -26.00 -7.72 -15.63
C ARG A 736 -24.51 -7.61 -15.95
N LEU A 737 -23.89 -6.53 -15.52
CA LEU A 737 -22.44 -6.39 -15.51
C LEU A 737 -21.92 -6.83 -14.14
N TYR A 738 -21.07 -7.84 -14.11
CA TYR A 738 -20.50 -8.44 -12.91
C TYR A 738 -19.00 -8.21 -12.82
N TYR A 739 -18.48 -8.02 -11.62
CA TYR A 739 -17.04 -8.02 -11.29
C TYR A 739 -16.71 -9.19 -10.36
N GLN A 740 -15.57 -9.86 -10.59
CA GLN A 740 -15.01 -10.84 -9.68
C GLN A 740 -13.50 -10.58 -9.48
N SER A 741 -13.06 -10.56 -8.22
CA SER A 741 -11.68 -10.26 -7.83
C SER A 741 -10.68 -11.37 -8.14
N MET A 742 -11.12 -12.63 -8.10
CA MET A 742 -10.32 -13.82 -8.39
C MET A 742 -11.22 -14.93 -8.93
N SER A 743 -10.72 -15.67 -9.89
CA SER A 743 -11.46 -16.76 -10.51
C SER A 743 -11.24 -18.08 -9.75
N LYS A 744 -12.08 -19.07 -10.03
CA LYS A 744 -11.91 -20.42 -9.49
C LYS A 744 -10.57 -21.02 -9.91
N GLU A 745 -10.22 -20.82 -11.18
CA GLU A 745 -9.09 -21.44 -11.85
C GLU A 745 -7.76 -20.98 -11.22
N LEU A 746 -7.64 -19.70 -10.85
CA LEU A 746 -6.50 -19.18 -10.08
C LEU A 746 -6.39 -19.82 -8.69
N VAL A 747 -7.51 -19.95 -7.97
CA VAL A 747 -7.50 -20.51 -6.60
C VAL A 747 -7.21 -22.01 -6.58
N GLU A 748 -7.67 -22.76 -7.58
CA GLU A 748 -7.32 -24.18 -7.73
C GLU A 748 -5.86 -24.36 -8.18
N PHE A 749 -5.35 -23.52 -9.10
CA PHE A 749 -3.93 -23.48 -9.44
C PHE A 749 -3.03 -23.23 -8.23
N LEU A 750 -3.33 -22.18 -7.44
CA LEU A 750 -2.54 -21.85 -6.24
C LEU A 750 -2.55 -22.96 -5.19
N ARG A 751 -3.59 -23.79 -5.14
CA ARG A 751 -3.66 -25.01 -4.30
C ARG A 751 -2.79 -26.13 -4.86
N ASP A 752 -2.90 -26.39 -6.16
CA ASP A 752 -2.32 -27.58 -6.78
C ASP A 752 -0.82 -27.43 -7.05
N GLU A 753 -0.35 -26.22 -7.39
CA GLU A 753 1.07 -25.95 -7.66
C GLU A 753 1.90 -25.66 -6.39
N ASN A 754 1.30 -25.16 -5.30
CA ASN A 754 2.06 -24.88 -4.08
C ASN A 754 2.43 -26.19 -3.37
N VAL A 755 3.70 -26.58 -3.47
CA VAL A 755 4.28 -27.76 -2.80
C VAL A 755 5.32 -27.42 -1.75
N THR A 756 5.60 -26.13 -1.51
CA THR A 756 6.57 -25.64 -0.52
C THR A 756 5.97 -25.35 0.84
N ASP A 757 4.70 -24.92 0.91
CA ASP A 757 4.00 -24.62 2.16
C ASP A 757 2.50 -24.97 2.11
N LEU A 758 1.67 -24.33 2.95
CA LEU A 758 0.23 -24.56 3.03
C LEU A 758 -0.62 -23.34 2.64
N ASN A 759 -0.02 -22.24 2.17
CA ASN A 759 -0.73 -21.01 1.84
C ASN A 759 -1.73 -21.22 0.69
N GLY A 760 -1.35 -22.03 -0.32
CA GLY A 760 -2.23 -22.41 -1.42
C GLY A 760 -3.48 -23.17 -0.96
N GLN A 761 -3.28 -24.23 -0.17
CA GLN A 761 -4.38 -25.01 0.43
C GLN A 761 -5.23 -24.15 1.37
N PHE A 762 -4.62 -23.28 2.18
CA PHE A 762 -5.33 -22.36 3.06
C PHE A 762 -6.20 -21.37 2.28
N MET A 763 -5.68 -20.77 1.22
CA MET A 763 -6.45 -19.88 0.33
C MET A 763 -7.63 -20.62 -0.31
N TYR A 764 -7.42 -21.86 -0.79
CA TYR A 764 -8.50 -22.69 -1.31
C TYR A 764 -9.57 -23.02 -0.26
N ASP A 765 -9.18 -23.34 0.98
CA ASP A 765 -10.14 -23.63 2.05
C ASP A 765 -10.95 -22.37 2.43
N VAL A 766 -10.31 -21.20 2.49
CA VAL A 766 -10.99 -19.92 2.69
C VAL A 766 -11.97 -19.65 1.54
N TRP A 767 -11.60 -19.89 0.28
CA TRP A 767 -12.50 -19.76 -0.87
C TRP A 767 -13.67 -20.75 -0.86
N ASN A 768 -13.37 -22.05 -0.73
CA ASN A 768 -14.36 -23.12 -0.83
C ASN A 768 -15.44 -23.02 0.24
N ASN A 769 -15.04 -22.68 1.47
CA ASN A 769 -15.92 -22.64 2.64
C ASN A 769 -16.73 -21.33 2.75
N ASN A 770 -16.35 -20.27 2.01
CA ASN A 770 -16.97 -18.95 2.10
C ASN A 770 -17.63 -18.49 0.78
N GLY A 771 -18.40 -19.39 0.16
CA GLY A 771 -19.22 -19.07 -1.01
C GLY A 771 -18.45 -18.85 -2.32
N LYS A 772 -17.16 -19.20 -2.36
CA LYS A 772 -16.34 -19.26 -3.59
C LYS A 772 -16.21 -17.93 -4.33
N SER A 773 -16.02 -16.83 -3.60
CA SER A 773 -15.84 -15.48 -4.17
C SER A 773 -16.95 -15.10 -5.18
N PRO A 774 -18.23 -15.01 -4.77
CA PRO A 774 -19.32 -14.63 -5.66
C PRO A 774 -19.08 -13.23 -6.26
N PRO A 775 -19.55 -12.96 -7.49
CA PRO A 775 -19.36 -11.68 -8.13
C PRO A 775 -20.19 -10.55 -7.52
N GLU A 776 -19.64 -9.35 -7.58
CA GLU A 776 -20.32 -8.10 -7.27
C GLU A 776 -21.07 -7.56 -8.49
N LEU A 777 -22.31 -7.11 -8.30
CA LEU A 777 -23.11 -6.49 -9.35
C LEU A 777 -22.69 -5.02 -9.54
N MET A 778 -22.22 -4.68 -10.75
CA MET A 778 -21.86 -3.32 -11.13
C MET A 778 -23.04 -2.55 -11.75
N ARG A 779 -23.74 -3.19 -12.70
CA ARG A 779 -24.88 -2.62 -13.44
C ARG A 779 -25.94 -3.70 -13.66
N LEU A 780 -27.20 -3.29 -13.66
CA LEU A 780 -28.36 -4.08 -14.08
C LEU A 780 -29.17 -3.22 -15.05
N ALA A 781 -29.54 -3.80 -16.19
CA ALA A 781 -30.59 -3.30 -17.07
C ALA A 781 -31.65 -4.40 -17.20
N ALA A 782 -32.92 -4.02 -17.19
CA ALA A 782 -34.04 -4.90 -17.45
C ALA A 782 -34.91 -4.23 -18.51
N LEU A 783 -35.34 -5.01 -19.50
CA LEU A 783 -36.06 -4.49 -20.66
C LEU A 783 -37.12 -5.48 -21.12
N ASP A 784 -38.34 -4.97 -21.29
CA ASP A 784 -39.39 -5.68 -22.00
C ASP A 784 -39.08 -5.60 -23.50
N LEU A 785 -39.12 -6.75 -24.17
CA LEU A 785 -38.77 -6.92 -25.57
C LEU A 785 -40.02 -6.84 -26.42
N ILE A 786 -39.96 -6.05 -27.49
CA ILE A 786 -41.00 -5.97 -28.51
C ILE A 786 -40.94 -7.27 -29.33
N SER A 787 -42.10 -7.89 -29.53
CA SER A 787 -42.22 -9.10 -30.33
C SER A 787 -42.16 -8.76 -31.81
N TRP A 788 -41.11 -9.20 -32.52
CA TRP A 788 -41.00 -9.03 -33.97
C TRP A 788 -41.72 -10.14 -34.72
N ILE A 789 -43.06 -10.20 -34.59
CA ILE A 789 -43.88 -11.12 -35.37
C ILE A 789 -44.01 -10.53 -36.78
N LEU A 790 -43.57 -11.25 -37.80
CA LEU A 790 -43.79 -10.87 -39.21
C LEU A 790 -45.30 -10.74 -39.46
N GLY A 791 -45.73 -9.54 -39.88
CA GLY A 791 -47.12 -9.16 -40.04
C GLY A 791 -47.82 -8.58 -38.80
N ASP A 792 -47.23 -8.59 -37.61
CA ASP A 792 -47.72 -7.75 -36.51
C ASP A 792 -47.34 -6.30 -36.84
N MET A 793 -48.29 -5.56 -37.40
CA MET A 793 -48.08 -4.21 -37.94
C MET A 793 -48.57 -3.13 -36.98
N ASN A 794 -49.07 -3.53 -35.80
CA ASN A 794 -49.38 -2.60 -34.72
C ASN A 794 -48.43 -2.73 -33.51
N CYS A 795 -47.67 -3.82 -33.46
CA CYS A 795 -46.75 -4.24 -32.40
C CYS A 795 -47.44 -4.44 -31.04
N ASP A 796 -48.66 -5.00 -31.01
CA ASP A 796 -49.33 -5.45 -29.77
C ASP A 796 -48.90 -6.84 -29.31
N GLY A 797 -48.14 -7.57 -30.13
CA GLY A 797 -47.62 -8.90 -29.84
C GLY A 797 -48.45 -10.05 -30.41
N GLU A 798 -49.48 -9.77 -31.23
CA GLU A 798 -50.29 -10.76 -31.92
C GLU A 798 -50.47 -10.40 -33.40
N LEU A 799 -50.01 -11.24 -34.33
CA LEU A 799 -50.49 -11.18 -35.73
C LEU A 799 -51.97 -11.58 -35.76
N ASN A 800 -52.86 -10.59 -35.91
CA ASN A 800 -54.30 -10.80 -35.94
C ASN A 800 -55.01 -9.78 -36.87
N ILE A 801 -56.35 -9.78 -36.89
CA ILE A 801 -57.11 -8.92 -37.81
C ILE A 801 -56.89 -7.40 -37.60
N LEU A 802 -56.35 -6.99 -36.47
CA LEU A 802 -56.07 -5.60 -36.14
C LEU A 802 -54.89 -5.05 -36.96
N ASP A 803 -53.99 -5.91 -37.42
CA ASP A 803 -52.83 -5.56 -38.27
C ASP A 803 -53.19 -5.20 -39.70
N ILE A 804 -54.38 -5.60 -40.17
CA ILE A 804 -54.80 -5.35 -41.55
C ILE A 804 -54.79 -3.84 -41.87
N ASN A 805 -55.28 -3.00 -40.95
CA ASN A 805 -55.33 -1.55 -41.18
C ASN A 805 -53.93 -0.89 -41.11
N PRO A 806 -53.08 -1.15 -40.10
CA PRO A 806 -51.68 -0.74 -40.09
C PRO A 806 -50.87 -1.24 -41.29
N PHE A 807 -51.04 -2.50 -41.72
CA PHE A 807 -50.38 -3.05 -42.91
C PHE A 807 -50.81 -2.31 -44.20
N VAL A 808 -52.11 -2.09 -44.38
CA VAL A 808 -52.62 -1.28 -45.51
C VAL A 808 -52.11 0.17 -45.45
N LEU A 809 -51.94 0.74 -44.25
CA LEU A 809 -51.33 2.05 -44.06
C LEU A 809 -49.84 2.04 -44.43
N ALA A 810 -49.08 1.04 -44.02
CA ALA A 810 -47.67 0.87 -44.41
C ALA A 810 -47.50 0.80 -45.93
N LEU A 811 -48.36 0.05 -46.61
CA LEU A 811 -48.34 -0.07 -48.09
C LEU A 811 -48.79 1.21 -48.82
N GLY A 812 -49.71 1.99 -48.24
CA GLY A 812 -50.30 3.16 -48.88
C GLY A 812 -49.61 4.49 -48.57
N ASP A 813 -49.11 4.64 -47.35
CA ASP A 813 -48.42 5.82 -46.84
C ASP A 813 -47.45 5.42 -45.70
N PRO A 814 -46.21 4.97 -46.04
CA PRO A 814 -45.18 4.62 -45.07
C PRO A 814 -44.88 5.72 -44.04
N ALA A 815 -45.02 6.99 -44.42
CA ALA A 815 -44.74 8.11 -43.53
C ALA A 815 -45.85 8.30 -42.49
N ALA A 816 -47.11 8.13 -42.89
CA ALA A 816 -48.24 8.10 -41.96
C ALA A 816 -48.20 6.85 -41.06
N TYR A 817 -47.75 5.70 -41.56
CA TYR A 817 -47.52 4.51 -40.74
C TYR A 817 -46.50 4.78 -39.62
N THR A 818 -45.29 5.25 -39.95
CA THR A 818 -44.25 5.56 -38.97
C THR A 818 -44.68 6.64 -37.98
N ALA A 819 -45.55 7.58 -38.38
CA ALA A 819 -46.11 8.57 -37.47
C ALA A 819 -47.20 8.01 -36.53
N ALA A 820 -47.94 6.98 -36.95
CA ALA A 820 -48.99 6.33 -36.17
C ALA A 820 -48.45 5.23 -35.23
N PHE A 821 -47.43 4.50 -35.68
CA PHE A 821 -46.81 3.37 -34.97
C PHE A 821 -45.30 3.60 -34.79
N PRO A 822 -44.87 4.64 -34.03
CA PRO A 822 -43.47 5.10 -34.00
C PRO A 822 -42.48 4.10 -33.39
N ASN A 823 -42.97 3.08 -32.68
CA ASN A 823 -42.16 2.01 -32.09
C ASN A 823 -42.26 0.68 -32.88
N CYS A 824 -43.02 0.64 -33.97
CA CYS A 824 -43.24 -0.57 -34.77
C CYS A 824 -42.47 -0.48 -36.09
N ASN A 825 -41.60 -1.45 -36.37
CA ASN A 825 -40.79 -1.42 -37.58
C ASN A 825 -41.64 -1.80 -38.78
N ILE A 826 -41.72 -0.91 -39.76
CA ILE A 826 -42.46 -1.15 -41.01
C ILE A 826 -42.00 -2.43 -41.73
N ALA A 827 -40.73 -2.83 -41.56
CA ALA A 827 -40.17 -4.06 -42.13
C ALA A 827 -40.83 -5.36 -41.64
N LEU A 828 -41.65 -5.33 -40.57
CA LEU A 828 -42.53 -6.45 -40.23
C LEU A 828 -43.55 -6.75 -41.35
N GLY A 829 -43.78 -5.80 -42.25
CA GLY A 829 -44.61 -5.95 -43.44
C GLY A 829 -43.90 -6.54 -44.66
N ASP A 830 -42.60 -6.86 -44.60
CA ASP A 830 -41.89 -7.61 -45.65
C ASP A 830 -41.98 -9.11 -45.34
N LEU A 831 -43.12 -9.71 -45.71
CA LEU A 831 -43.40 -11.13 -45.49
C LEU A 831 -42.94 -12.00 -46.66
N ASN A 832 -42.52 -11.40 -47.77
CA ASN A 832 -41.88 -12.10 -48.89
C ASN A 832 -40.34 -12.15 -48.78
N ASN A 833 -39.76 -11.30 -47.92
CA ASN A 833 -38.33 -11.18 -47.60
C ASN A 833 -37.48 -10.77 -48.82
N ASP A 834 -37.98 -9.82 -49.62
CA ASP A 834 -37.23 -9.18 -50.73
C ASP A 834 -36.61 -7.83 -50.35
N GLY A 835 -36.88 -7.33 -49.15
CA GLY A 835 -36.37 -6.08 -48.59
C GLY A 835 -37.28 -4.87 -48.79
N GLU A 836 -38.44 -5.00 -49.44
CA GLU A 836 -39.39 -3.90 -49.64
C GLU A 836 -40.81 -4.26 -49.22
N VAL A 837 -41.36 -3.52 -48.25
CA VAL A 837 -42.77 -3.64 -47.82
C VAL A 837 -43.69 -3.12 -48.92
N ASN A 838 -44.24 -4.02 -49.74
CA ASN A 838 -44.94 -3.66 -50.97
C ASN A 838 -46.13 -4.59 -51.29
N VAL A 839 -46.78 -4.39 -52.44
CA VAL A 839 -48.00 -5.14 -52.81
C VAL A 839 -47.78 -6.66 -52.97
N LEU A 840 -46.54 -7.11 -53.08
CA LEU A 840 -46.18 -8.53 -53.12
C LEU A 840 -46.37 -9.22 -51.76
N ASP A 841 -46.25 -8.49 -50.66
CA ASP A 841 -46.43 -8.99 -49.29
C ASP A 841 -47.89 -9.28 -48.92
N ILE A 842 -48.86 -8.75 -49.68
CA ILE A 842 -50.29 -8.91 -49.39
C ILE A 842 -50.70 -10.40 -49.32
N ASN A 843 -50.18 -11.24 -50.21
CA ASN A 843 -50.53 -12.66 -50.23
C ASN A 843 -49.87 -13.43 -49.07
N PRO A 844 -48.56 -13.29 -48.79
CA PRO A 844 -47.94 -13.78 -47.56
C PRO A 844 -48.62 -13.30 -46.27
N PHE A 845 -48.98 -12.01 -46.17
CA PHE A 845 -49.69 -11.43 -45.02
C PHE A 845 -51.05 -12.08 -44.76
N ILE A 846 -51.86 -12.23 -45.81
CA ILE A 846 -53.16 -12.92 -45.71
C ILE A 846 -52.98 -14.41 -45.35
N ALA A 847 -51.91 -15.05 -45.81
CA ALA A 847 -51.60 -16.43 -45.43
C ALA A 847 -51.22 -16.52 -43.94
N ALA A 848 -50.37 -15.62 -43.44
CA ALA A 848 -49.94 -15.59 -42.05
C ALA A 848 -51.09 -15.27 -41.07
N LEU A 849 -52.06 -14.43 -41.47
CA LEU A 849 -53.32 -14.22 -40.73
C LEU A 849 -54.25 -15.45 -40.67
N GLY A 850 -54.03 -16.44 -41.54
CA GLY A 850 -54.88 -17.63 -41.68
C GLY A 850 -54.43 -18.85 -40.87
N GLY A 851 -53.20 -18.84 -40.35
CA GLY A 851 -52.53 -19.97 -39.67
C GLY A 851 -51.41 -20.60 -40.48
#